data_AF-A0A511KF79-F1
#
_entry.id   AF-A0A511KF79-F1
#
_cell.length_a   1.000
_cell.length_b   1.000
_cell.length_c   1.000
_cell.angle_alpha   90.00
_cell.angle_beta   90.00
_cell.angle_gamma   90.00
#
_symmetry.space_group_name_H-M   'P 1'
#
loop_
_entity.id
_entity.type
_entity.pdbx_description
1 polymer ?
#
loop_
_entity_poly.entity_id
_entity_poly.type
_entity_poly.pdbx_seq_one_letter_code
_entity_poly.pdbx_strand_id
1 'polypeptide(L)'
;MPAYNASAADLDGARLVGNFPLLPFRSSVRGPAAQPADPSIPDIIDESLQLFRANSLFRNFEIKTPADRALIYLILFIGDCLGRIAQARTWTHQDALKHLTTHSLSHFSLPGEPGFPLNQVFTPPSPPSPVEKDALRSWLVQARQETVVRLLERHVYSVADESTEGGKRPSKWWMAFSDFKSAATGVSAKAMRNELNAMIQGIDDPDFKKAFEAEMQSFFILFNRYLAERAKGQKIDWDKIQPPSPEQVVPYADLAESSNPGELLNKLAVLKLNGGLGTTMGCVGPKSVIEVREGMTFLDLSVRQIEHLNSAHNVNVPFILMNSFNTDDDTARIIQKYANHRIELMTFNQSRYPRVNKETLLPTPKSAVEDKGAWYPPGHGDLFDAIMNSGLVDKLLASGKEYLFVSNVDNLGAVVDTRILEHMHSSGAEFLMEVTDKTKADVKGGTLINYEGNVRLLEIAQVPNDHVEDFKSVRKFKIFNTNNLWINLRAIKRIMENDGMDLEIIVNHKQSDKGEAVIQLETAVGAAIKHFNNAHGINVPRSRFLPVKSCSDLLLITSDLYQLEHGQLRMNPSRMFQSTPVVKLGDHFKKVSAFQKRFKTIPSLLELDHLTVAGDVSFGRAVTLRGTVIIVANDGQRIELPDGTTLENKLVSGHLKLTDH
;
A
#
# COMPACT_ATOMS: atom_id res chain seq x y z
N MET A 1 27.30 24.41 -17.26
CA MET A 1 27.20 24.36 -18.74
C MET A 1 25.84 23.78 -19.10
N PRO A 2 25.14 24.31 -20.13
CA PRO A 2 23.89 23.73 -20.62
C PRO A 2 24.13 22.39 -21.33
N ALA A 3 23.08 21.58 -21.46
CA ALA A 3 23.11 20.36 -22.27
C ALA A 3 23.41 20.68 -23.74
N TYR A 4 23.94 19.70 -24.47
CA TYR A 4 24.30 19.83 -25.88
C TYR A 4 23.09 19.54 -26.76
N ASN A 5 22.76 20.48 -27.64
CA ASN A 5 21.66 20.41 -28.60
C ASN A 5 22.10 19.72 -29.90
N ALA A 6 21.13 19.20 -30.64
CA ALA A 6 21.35 18.67 -31.99
C ALA A 6 21.76 19.80 -32.95
N SER A 7 22.59 19.47 -33.94
CA SER A 7 22.96 20.43 -34.98
C SER A 7 21.74 20.78 -35.85
N ALA A 8 21.72 22.01 -36.36
CA ALA A 8 20.58 22.53 -37.13
C ALA A 8 20.70 22.27 -38.64
N ALA A 9 21.78 21.62 -39.10
CA ALA A 9 22.12 21.53 -40.52
C ALA A 9 21.11 20.67 -41.33
N ASP A 10 20.48 19.68 -40.70
CA ASP A 10 19.54 18.75 -41.35
C ASP A 10 18.06 19.13 -41.15
N LEU A 11 17.76 20.29 -40.54
CA LEU A 11 16.39 20.73 -40.28
C LEU A 11 15.68 21.32 -41.50
N ASP A 12 16.43 21.78 -42.51
CA ASP A 12 15.86 22.46 -43.68
C ASP A 12 15.04 21.46 -44.53
N GLY A 13 13.72 21.50 -44.37
CA GLY A 13 12.78 20.65 -45.12
C GLY A 13 12.37 19.33 -44.46
N ALA A 14 12.78 19.06 -43.20
CA ALA A 14 12.40 17.83 -42.51
C ALA A 14 10.88 17.78 -42.21
N ARG A 15 10.23 16.65 -42.57
CA ARG A 15 8.80 16.44 -42.30
C ARG A 15 8.56 16.33 -40.79
N LEU A 16 7.62 17.12 -40.26
CA LEU A 16 7.18 17.04 -38.88
C LEU A 16 5.96 16.13 -38.74
N VAL A 17 5.93 15.31 -37.70
CA VAL A 17 4.74 14.61 -37.20
C VAL A 17 4.44 15.13 -35.80
N GLY A 18 3.38 15.92 -35.67
CA GLY A 18 3.18 16.74 -34.47
C GLY A 18 4.33 17.74 -34.31
N ASN A 19 5.09 17.64 -33.22
CA ASN A 19 6.33 18.41 -33.04
C ASN A 19 7.63 17.57 -33.21
N PHE A 20 7.53 16.33 -33.66
CA PHE A 20 8.67 15.42 -33.85
C PHE A 20 9.20 15.48 -35.30
N PRO A 21 10.51 15.69 -35.54
CA PRO A 21 11.06 15.71 -36.90
C PRO A 21 11.46 14.32 -37.40
N LEU A 22 11.09 14.00 -38.64
CA LEU A 22 11.57 12.83 -39.38
C LEU A 22 12.82 13.21 -40.16
N LEU A 23 13.96 13.26 -39.45
CA LEU A 23 15.25 13.66 -40.03
C LEU A 23 15.82 12.55 -40.96
N PRO A 24 16.58 12.92 -42.00
CA PRO A 24 17.34 11.96 -42.79
C PRO A 24 18.50 11.37 -41.98
N PHE A 25 18.85 10.10 -42.21
CA PHE A 25 20.02 9.46 -41.62
C PHE A 25 20.49 8.29 -42.49
N ARG A 26 21.77 7.94 -42.40
CA ARG A 26 22.33 6.81 -43.15
C ARG A 26 21.83 5.51 -42.56
N SER A 27 21.48 4.52 -43.37
CA SER A 27 21.11 3.22 -42.79
C SER A 27 21.36 2.09 -43.75
N SER A 28 21.89 0.97 -43.24
CA SER A 28 21.93 -0.30 -43.94
C SER A 28 20.60 -1.07 -43.82
N VAL A 29 19.69 -0.60 -42.97
CA VAL A 29 18.37 -1.19 -42.74
C VAL A 29 17.35 -0.56 -43.68
N ARG A 30 16.59 -1.39 -44.39
CA ARG A 30 15.52 -0.92 -45.29
C ARG A 30 14.40 -0.27 -44.48
N GLY A 31 14.01 0.94 -44.84
CA GLY A 31 12.91 1.66 -44.20
C GLY A 31 12.61 3.02 -44.83
N PRO A 32 11.71 3.81 -44.23
CA PRO A 32 11.16 5.04 -44.83
C PRO A 32 12.04 6.30 -44.67
N ALA A 33 13.13 6.24 -43.89
CA ALA A 33 14.00 7.39 -43.68
C ALA A 33 14.75 7.78 -44.97
N ALA A 34 14.78 9.08 -45.25
CA ALA A 34 15.53 9.63 -46.37
C ALA A 34 17.04 9.56 -46.11
N GLN A 35 17.82 9.47 -47.19
CA GLN A 35 19.28 9.61 -47.10
C GLN A 35 19.66 11.07 -46.89
N PRO A 36 20.70 11.37 -46.09
CA PRO A 36 21.18 12.73 -45.90
C PRO A 36 21.76 13.30 -47.20
N ALA A 37 21.66 14.62 -47.36
CA ALA A 37 22.13 15.32 -48.55
C ALA A 37 23.66 15.23 -48.71
N ASP A 38 24.39 15.26 -47.59
CA ASP A 38 25.83 15.02 -47.55
C ASP A 38 26.14 13.86 -46.58
N PRO A 39 26.44 12.65 -47.08
CA PRO A 39 26.77 11.50 -46.25
C PRO A 39 28.06 11.63 -45.44
N SER A 40 28.87 12.68 -45.64
CA SER A 40 30.09 12.93 -44.88
C SER A 40 29.84 13.63 -43.54
N ILE A 41 28.68 14.28 -43.39
CA ILE A 41 28.27 14.97 -42.16
C ILE A 41 27.67 13.94 -41.17
N PRO A 42 27.94 14.04 -39.86
CA PRO A 42 27.28 13.20 -38.85
C PRO A 42 25.76 13.39 -38.88
N ASP A 43 25.02 12.29 -38.98
CA ASP A 43 23.55 12.33 -38.92
C ASP A 43 23.04 12.32 -37.47
N ILE A 44 21.72 12.46 -37.29
CA ILE A 44 21.11 12.51 -35.94
C ILE A 44 21.44 11.30 -35.06
N ILE A 45 21.70 10.12 -35.64
CA ILE A 45 22.08 8.92 -34.88
C ILE A 45 23.54 9.04 -34.43
N ASP A 46 24.44 9.47 -35.31
CA ASP A 46 25.83 9.74 -34.95
C ASP A 46 25.93 10.82 -33.87
N GLU A 47 25.18 11.92 -34.00
CA GLU A 47 25.11 12.97 -32.99
C GLU A 47 24.57 12.44 -31.66
N SER A 48 23.52 11.63 -31.69
CA SER A 48 22.94 11.05 -30.48
C SER A 48 23.93 10.17 -29.73
N LEU A 49 24.69 9.34 -30.45
CA LEU A 49 25.74 8.51 -29.87
C LEU A 49 26.91 9.35 -29.32
N GLN A 50 27.33 10.39 -30.06
CA GLN A 50 28.40 11.29 -29.64
C GLN A 50 28.03 12.07 -28.38
N LEU A 51 26.81 12.61 -28.33
CA LEU A 51 26.33 13.48 -27.26
C LEU A 51 25.76 12.71 -26.06
N PHE A 52 25.44 11.42 -26.20
CA PHE A 52 24.81 10.59 -25.16
C PHE A 52 25.49 10.73 -23.80
N ARG A 53 26.81 10.50 -23.72
CA ARG A 53 27.53 10.51 -22.43
C ARG A 53 27.53 11.89 -21.78
N ALA A 54 27.73 12.95 -22.56
CA ALA A 54 27.71 14.31 -22.06
C ALA A 54 26.30 14.70 -21.59
N ASN A 55 25.27 14.42 -22.39
CA ASN A 55 23.88 14.70 -22.06
C ASN A 55 23.33 13.85 -20.92
N SER A 56 23.91 12.67 -20.68
CA SER A 56 23.57 11.83 -19.53
C SER A 56 24.01 12.42 -18.18
N LEU A 57 24.93 13.38 -18.17
CA LEU A 57 25.42 14.04 -16.95
C LEU A 57 24.64 15.31 -16.59
N PHE A 58 23.80 15.82 -17.50
CA PHE A 58 23.04 17.05 -17.28
C PHE A 58 21.62 16.76 -16.76
N ARG A 59 21.20 17.52 -15.76
CA ARG A 59 19.87 17.39 -15.12
C ARG A 59 18.76 18.11 -15.89
N ASN A 60 19.10 19.04 -16.78
CA ASN A 60 18.15 19.84 -17.56
C ASN A 60 18.58 19.86 -19.03
N PHE A 61 17.62 19.72 -19.93
CA PHE A 61 17.82 19.85 -21.38
C PHE A 61 16.86 20.93 -21.90
N GLU A 62 17.42 22.00 -22.47
CA GLU A 62 16.64 23.06 -23.09
C GLU A 62 16.47 22.77 -24.59
N ILE A 63 15.23 22.74 -25.06
CA ILE A 63 14.92 22.46 -26.46
C ILE A 63 15.01 23.75 -27.26
N LYS A 64 15.98 23.81 -28.18
CA LYS A 64 16.20 24.96 -29.07
C LYS A 64 15.60 24.72 -30.45
N THR A 65 15.66 23.49 -30.94
CA THR A 65 15.19 23.14 -32.29
C THR A 65 14.30 21.89 -32.26
N PRO A 66 13.51 21.63 -33.33
CA PRO A 66 12.81 20.35 -33.43
C PRO A 66 13.74 19.14 -33.39
N ALA A 67 14.96 19.24 -33.94
CA ALA A 67 15.94 18.13 -33.99
C ALA A 67 16.31 17.60 -32.60
N ASP A 68 16.30 18.48 -31.59
CA ASP A 68 16.51 18.10 -30.19
C ASP A 68 15.53 17.02 -29.71
N ARG A 69 14.31 16.97 -30.25
CA ARG A 69 13.31 15.96 -29.89
C ARG A 69 13.67 14.57 -30.42
N ALA A 70 14.27 14.50 -31.60
CA ALA A 70 14.82 13.26 -32.13
C ALA A 70 16.05 12.82 -31.31
N LEU A 71 16.93 13.77 -30.95
CA LEU A 71 18.07 13.53 -30.06
C LEU A 71 17.65 12.99 -28.69
N ILE A 72 16.67 13.62 -28.02
CA ILE A 72 16.14 13.19 -26.72
C ILE A 72 15.59 11.75 -26.81
N TYR A 73 14.83 11.45 -27.87
CA TYR A 73 14.29 10.11 -28.08
C TYR A 73 15.39 9.06 -28.24
N LEU A 74 16.40 9.34 -29.06
CA LEU A 74 17.50 8.41 -29.32
C LEU A 74 18.37 8.22 -28.07
N ILE A 75 18.61 9.27 -27.28
CA ILE A 75 19.29 9.18 -25.98
C ILE A 75 18.54 8.26 -25.01
N LEU A 76 17.21 8.39 -24.91
CA LEU A 76 16.39 7.48 -24.10
C LEU A 76 16.51 6.02 -24.57
N PHE A 77 16.50 5.81 -25.88
CA PHE A 77 16.62 4.48 -26.47
C PHE A 77 18.01 3.87 -26.23
N ILE A 78 19.09 4.64 -26.41
CA ILE A 78 20.46 4.22 -26.08
C ILE A 78 20.56 3.81 -24.62
N GLY A 79 19.99 4.59 -23.69
CA GLY A 79 19.94 4.25 -22.28
C GLY A 79 19.24 2.92 -21.98
N ASP A 80 18.10 2.64 -22.63
CA ASP A 80 17.41 1.35 -22.47
C ASP A 80 18.22 0.17 -23.06
N CYS A 81 18.92 0.38 -24.17
CA CYS A 81 19.85 -0.61 -24.72
C CYS A 81 20.98 -0.95 -23.73
N LEU A 82 21.64 0.06 -23.15
CA LEU A 82 22.72 -0.15 -22.16
C LEU A 82 22.21 -0.83 -20.90
N GLY A 83 21.03 -0.44 -20.41
CA GLY A 83 20.39 -1.09 -19.25
C GLY A 83 20.12 -2.58 -19.48
N ARG A 84 19.67 -2.97 -20.68
CA ARG A 84 19.45 -4.38 -21.04
C ARG A 84 20.76 -5.17 -21.10
N ILE A 85 21.81 -4.59 -21.67
CA ILE A 85 23.15 -5.22 -21.69
C ILE A 85 23.66 -5.42 -20.25
N ALA A 86 23.47 -4.43 -19.36
CA ALA A 86 23.89 -4.51 -17.97
C ALA A 86 23.17 -5.62 -17.19
N GLN A 87 21.86 -5.81 -17.45
CA GLN A 87 21.06 -6.87 -16.82
C GLN A 87 21.52 -8.27 -17.24
N ALA A 88 21.91 -8.44 -18.51
CA ALA A 88 22.34 -9.74 -19.02
C ALA A 88 23.70 -10.19 -18.47
N ARG A 89 24.60 -9.25 -18.13
CA ARG A 89 25.97 -9.45 -17.60
C ARG A 89 26.95 -10.26 -18.48
N THR A 90 26.48 -11.10 -19.40
CA THR A 90 27.31 -12.07 -20.16
C THR A 90 27.11 -12.04 -21.68
N TRP A 91 26.33 -11.11 -22.24
CA TRP A 91 26.08 -11.09 -23.69
C TRP A 91 27.36 -10.82 -24.48
N THR A 92 27.60 -11.65 -25.50
CA THR A 92 28.56 -11.35 -26.56
C THR A 92 27.99 -10.29 -27.51
N HIS A 93 28.82 -9.74 -28.41
CA HIS A 93 28.34 -8.83 -29.45
C HIS A 93 27.18 -9.43 -30.28
N GLN A 94 27.25 -10.72 -30.63
CA GLN A 94 26.22 -11.39 -31.42
C GLN A 94 24.90 -11.56 -30.63
N ASP A 95 24.99 -11.89 -29.33
CA ASP A 95 23.81 -11.99 -28.46
C ASP A 95 23.15 -10.62 -28.30
N ALA A 96 23.95 -9.59 -28.02
CA ALA A 96 23.48 -8.22 -27.87
C ALA A 96 22.81 -7.72 -29.16
N LEU A 97 23.43 -7.98 -30.33
CA LEU A 97 22.87 -7.60 -31.63
C LEU A 97 21.51 -8.28 -31.86
N LYS A 98 21.42 -9.59 -31.61
CA LYS A 98 20.16 -10.34 -31.76
C LYS A 98 19.06 -9.80 -30.85
N HIS A 99 19.33 -9.70 -29.55
CA HIS A 99 18.33 -9.29 -28.56
C HIS A 99 17.91 -7.83 -28.71
N LEU A 100 18.85 -6.92 -28.99
CA LEU A 100 18.53 -5.50 -29.18
C LEU A 100 17.88 -5.22 -30.53
N THR A 101 18.18 -6.00 -31.57
CA THR A 101 17.43 -5.94 -32.84
C THR A 101 15.97 -6.36 -32.62
N THR A 102 15.72 -7.45 -31.89
CA THR A 102 14.33 -7.82 -31.51
C THR A 102 13.66 -6.71 -30.69
N HIS A 103 14.39 -6.09 -29.75
CA HIS A 103 13.88 -4.98 -28.95
C HIS A 103 13.51 -3.75 -29.80
N SER A 104 14.32 -3.40 -30.80
CA SER A 104 14.05 -2.27 -31.70
C SER A 104 12.73 -2.41 -32.47
N LEU A 105 12.29 -3.66 -32.73
CA LEU A 105 11.06 -4.02 -33.42
C LEU A 105 9.86 -4.22 -32.48
N SER A 106 10.09 -4.37 -31.18
CA SER A 106 9.04 -4.63 -30.19
C SER A 106 8.04 -3.48 -30.10
N HIS A 107 6.83 -3.75 -29.60
CA HIS A 107 5.81 -2.71 -29.45
C HIS A 107 6.25 -1.61 -28.47
N PHE A 108 6.05 -0.34 -28.85
CA PHE A 108 6.36 0.84 -28.02
C PHE A 108 5.34 1.96 -28.25
N SER A 109 5.10 2.77 -27.21
CA SER A 109 4.32 4.02 -27.33
C SER A 109 5.10 5.05 -28.14
N LEU A 110 4.44 5.78 -29.04
CA LEU A 110 5.08 6.84 -29.82
C LEU A 110 5.21 8.15 -29.01
N PRO A 111 6.18 9.03 -29.32
CA PRO A 111 6.22 10.37 -28.77
C PRO A 111 4.88 11.11 -28.93
N GLY A 112 4.29 11.55 -27.81
CA GLY A 112 2.97 12.18 -27.78
C GLY A 112 1.79 11.22 -27.55
N GLU A 113 2.00 9.90 -27.48
CA GLU A 113 0.97 8.92 -27.13
C GLU A 113 0.95 8.58 -25.63
N PRO A 114 -0.22 8.21 -25.07
CA PRO A 114 -0.30 7.68 -23.71
C PRO A 114 0.72 6.56 -23.47
N GLY A 115 1.51 6.68 -22.40
CA GLY A 115 2.54 5.71 -22.03
C GLY A 115 3.97 6.00 -22.54
N PHE A 116 4.17 7.00 -23.41
CA PHE A 116 5.52 7.44 -23.77
C PHE A 116 6.12 8.35 -22.67
N PRO A 117 7.37 8.11 -22.20
CA PRO A 117 8.02 8.96 -21.20
C PRO A 117 8.32 10.36 -21.77
N LEU A 118 8.36 11.39 -20.92
CA LEU A 118 8.65 12.78 -21.34
C LEU A 118 7.63 13.40 -22.31
N ASN A 119 6.36 12.97 -22.33
CA ASN A 119 5.32 13.60 -23.17
C ASN A 119 5.15 15.12 -22.96
N GLN A 120 5.68 15.71 -21.88
CA GLN A 120 5.74 17.16 -21.68
C GLN A 120 6.46 17.91 -22.82
N VAL A 121 7.38 17.24 -23.55
CA VAL A 121 8.12 17.84 -24.65
C VAL A 121 7.65 17.40 -26.04
N PHE A 122 6.72 16.44 -26.10
CA PHE A 122 6.21 15.86 -27.36
C PHE A 122 4.73 16.14 -27.53
N THR A 123 4.34 16.61 -28.71
CA THR A 123 2.96 16.91 -29.06
C THR A 123 2.54 16.00 -30.20
N PRO A 124 1.45 15.24 -30.05
CA PRO A 124 0.95 14.40 -31.13
C PRO A 124 0.40 15.27 -32.29
N PRO A 125 0.31 14.71 -33.51
CA PRO A 125 -0.34 15.39 -34.62
C PRO A 125 -1.79 15.79 -34.31
N SER A 126 -2.18 16.99 -34.71
CA SER A 126 -3.52 17.55 -34.53
C SER A 126 -4.03 18.12 -35.87
N PRO A 127 -5.13 17.57 -36.44
CA PRO A 127 -5.95 16.48 -35.92
C PRO A 127 -5.23 15.12 -35.93
N PRO A 128 -5.66 14.13 -35.11
CA PRO A 128 -5.06 12.80 -35.09
C PRO A 128 -5.11 12.12 -36.46
N SER A 129 -3.95 11.74 -37.00
CA SER A 129 -3.82 11.07 -38.29
C SER A 129 -3.16 9.70 -38.15
N PRO A 130 -3.87 8.58 -38.43
CA PRO A 130 -3.26 7.25 -38.44
C PRO A 130 -2.06 7.13 -39.38
N VAL A 131 -2.12 7.81 -40.54
CA VAL A 131 -1.04 7.81 -41.54
C VAL A 131 0.24 8.44 -40.98
N GLU A 132 0.11 9.54 -40.22
CA GLU A 132 1.28 10.19 -39.61
C GLU A 132 1.86 9.38 -38.45
N LYS A 133 1.00 8.73 -37.67
CA LYS A 133 1.43 7.79 -36.61
C LYS A 133 2.21 6.61 -37.18
N ASP A 134 1.72 6.01 -38.25
CA ASP A 134 2.38 4.89 -38.93
C ASP A 134 3.71 5.32 -39.56
N ALA A 135 3.77 6.53 -40.12
CA ALA A 135 5.00 7.12 -40.64
C ALA A 135 6.05 7.31 -39.52
N LEU A 136 5.65 7.91 -38.39
CA LEU A 136 6.53 8.10 -37.24
C LEU A 136 7.00 6.76 -36.66
N ARG A 137 6.10 5.79 -36.49
CA ARG A 137 6.44 4.45 -36.01
C ARG A 137 7.46 3.77 -36.93
N SER A 138 7.21 3.78 -38.23
CA SER A 138 8.08 3.14 -39.21
C SER A 138 9.47 3.80 -39.26
N TRP A 139 9.53 5.13 -39.17
CA TRP A 139 10.79 5.87 -39.06
C TRP A 139 11.55 5.51 -37.78
N LEU A 140 10.87 5.52 -36.62
CA LEU A 140 11.48 5.19 -35.33
C LEU A 140 11.97 3.75 -35.25
N VAL A 141 11.27 2.79 -35.87
CA VAL A 141 11.72 1.40 -35.96
C VAL A 141 13.05 1.32 -36.72
N GLN A 142 13.13 1.95 -37.90
CA GLN A 142 14.37 1.96 -38.68
C GLN A 142 15.50 2.67 -37.91
N ALA A 143 15.22 3.83 -37.30
CA ALA A 143 16.20 4.59 -36.53
C ALA A 143 16.72 3.79 -35.32
N ARG A 144 15.85 3.06 -34.63
CA ARG A 144 16.24 2.17 -33.51
C ARG A 144 17.14 1.03 -33.98
N GLN A 145 16.79 0.37 -35.07
CA GLN A 145 17.61 -0.72 -35.62
C GLN A 145 19.02 -0.23 -35.98
N GLU A 146 19.10 0.90 -36.69
CA GLU A 146 20.37 1.51 -37.06
C GLU A 146 21.17 1.97 -35.83
N THR A 147 20.50 2.55 -34.83
CA THR A 147 21.12 2.93 -33.55
C THR A 147 21.74 1.72 -32.85
N VAL A 148 21.06 0.57 -32.83
CA VAL A 148 21.58 -0.67 -32.23
C VAL A 148 22.86 -1.10 -32.93
N VAL A 149 22.86 -1.15 -34.27
CA VAL A 149 24.04 -1.58 -35.05
C VAL A 149 25.22 -0.67 -34.74
N ARG A 150 25.06 0.65 -34.87
CA ARG A 150 26.14 1.61 -34.64
C ARG A 150 26.60 1.66 -33.18
N LEU A 151 25.67 1.58 -32.22
CA LEU A 151 26.00 1.56 -30.79
C LEU A 151 26.87 0.35 -30.45
N LEU A 152 26.50 -0.84 -30.92
CA LEU A 152 27.23 -2.07 -30.60
C LEU A 152 28.59 -2.10 -31.30
N GLU A 153 28.63 -1.84 -32.60
CA GLU A 153 29.84 -1.96 -33.41
C GLU A 153 30.87 -0.87 -33.07
N ARG A 154 30.43 0.40 -32.95
CA ARG A 154 31.36 1.54 -32.83
C ARG A 154 31.71 1.89 -31.39
N HIS A 155 30.89 1.48 -30.42
CA HIS A 155 31.00 1.97 -29.05
C HIS A 155 31.03 0.87 -27.99
N VAL A 156 30.00 0.02 -27.89
CA VAL A 156 29.87 -0.91 -26.76
C VAL A 156 30.77 -2.13 -26.92
N TYR A 157 30.96 -2.67 -28.13
CA TYR A 157 31.86 -3.80 -28.39
C TYR A 157 32.94 -3.42 -29.42
N SER A 158 33.32 -2.15 -29.46
CA SER A 158 34.29 -1.63 -30.40
C SER A 158 35.66 -2.25 -30.18
N VAL A 159 36.23 -2.85 -31.22
CA VAL A 159 37.62 -3.38 -31.19
C VAL A 159 38.67 -2.30 -30.96
N ALA A 160 38.32 -1.03 -31.18
CA ALA A 160 39.18 0.12 -30.93
C ALA A 160 39.23 0.52 -29.43
N ASP A 161 38.28 0.04 -28.61
CA ASP A 161 38.27 0.29 -27.16
C ASP A 161 38.94 -0.89 -26.44
N GLU A 162 40.11 -0.66 -25.84
CA GLU A 162 40.88 -1.67 -25.11
C GLU A 162 40.08 -2.31 -23.96
N SER A 163 39.11 -1.60 -23.37
CA SER A 163 38.28 -2.12 -22.28
C SER A 163 37.32 -3.23 -22.72
N THR A 164 37.13 -3.42 -24.03
CA THR A 164 36.26 -4.46 -24.60
C THR A 164 36.96 -5.80 -24.80
N GLU A 165 38.27 -5.89 -24.53
CA GLU A 165 39.10 -7.08 -24.79
C GLU A 165 38.97 -7.59 -26.24
N GLY A 166 39.02 -6.65 -27.20
CA GLY A 166 38.87 -6.95 -28.63
C GLY A 166 37.43 -7.28 -29.02
N GLY A 167 36.45 -6.60 -28.43
CA GLY A 167 35.01 -6.79 -28.70
C GLY A 167 34.39 -8.02 -28.03
N LYS A 168 35.10 -8.67 -27.10
CA LYS A 168 34.58 -9.84 -26.34
C LYS A 168 33.68 -9.44 -25.19
N ARG A 169 33.86 -8.25 -24.64
CA ARG A 169 33.13 -7.70 -23.49
C ARG A 169 32.60 -6.31 -23.78
N PRO A 170 31.50 -5.88 -23.14
CA PRO A 170 30.99 -4.53 -23.31
C PRO A 170 31.93 -3.49 -22.67
N SER A 171 32.07 -2.34 -23.32
CA SER A 171 32.94 -1.23 -22.93
C SER A 171 32.60 -0.75 -21.52
N LYS A 172 33.61 -0.78 -20.63
CA LYS A 172 33.46 -0.33 -19.24
C LYS A 172 32.97 1.12 -19.16
N TRP A 173 33.41 1.96 -20.11
CA TRP A 173 33.10 3.38 -20.15
C TRP A 173 31.65 3.67 -20.54
N TRP A 174 31.09 2.87 -21.44
CA TRP A 174 29.69 2.98 -21.83
C TRP A 174 28.77 2.33 -20.80
N MET A 175 29.19 1.21 -20.20
CA MET A 175 28.40 0.53 -19.17
C MET A 175 28.26 1.35 -17.88
N ALA A 176 29.14 2.33 -17.62
CA ALA A 176 28.98 3.29 -16.53
C ALA A 176 27.69 4.14 -16.63
N PHE A 177 27.06 4.21 -17.81
CA PHE A 177 25.83 4.96 -18.06
C PHE A 177 24.59 4.06 -18.21
N SER A 178 24.69 2.78 -17.85
CA SER A 178 23.58 1.81 -17.98
C SER A 178 22.39 2.09 -17.05
N ASP A 179 22.58 2.89 -15.99
CA ASP A 179 21.53 3.30 -15.04
C ASP A 179 20.74 4.56 -15.46
N PHE A 180 20.75 4.93 -16.76
CA PHE A 180 20.06 6.11 -17.29
C PHE A 180 18.54 6.13 -17.03
N LYS A 181 17.90 4.99 -16.71
CA LYS A 181 16.50 4.95 -16.23
C LYS A 181 16.26 5.85 -14.99
N SER A 182 17.31 6.16 -14.23
CA SER A 182 17.26 7.13 -13.12
C SER A 182 16.99 8.58 -13.56
N ALA A 183 17.30 8.95 -14.81
CA ALA A 183 17.06 10.29 -15.33
C ALA A 183 15.56 10.55 -15.57
N ALA A 184 14.84 9.57 -16.11
CA ALA A 184 13.38 9.65 -16.31
C ALA A 184 12.62 9.71 -14.97
N THR A 185 13.06 8.96 -13.95
CA THR A 185 12.52 9.09 -12.59
C THR A 185 12.81 10.46 -11.99
N GLY A 186 13.96 11.07 -12.32
CA GLY A 186 14.31 12.42 -11.89
C GLY A 186 13.37 13.51 -12.44
N VAL A 187 12.89 13.37 -13.68
CA VAL A 187 11.93 14.31 -14.28
C VAL A 187 10.57 14.22 -13.59
N SER A 188 10.03 13.02 -13.38
CA SER A 188 8.76 12.83 -12.66
C SER A 188 8.84 13.30 -11.20
N ALA A 189 9.95 13.00 -10.51
CA ALA A 189 10.20 13.51 -9.17
C ALA A 189 10.22 15.05 -9.13
N LYS A 190 10.92 15.70 -10.07
CA LYS A 190 10.96 17.16 -10.14
C LYS A 190 9.59 17.76 -10.43
N ALA A 191 8.82 17.18 -11.34
CA ALA A 191 7.48 17.64 -11.66
C ALA A 191 6.54 17.54 -10.42
N MET A 192 6.59 16.41 -9.72
CA MET A 192 5.88 16.24 -8.44
C MET A 192 6.30 17.33 -7.43
N ARG A 193 7.61 17.52 -7.21
CA ARG A 193 8.14 18.51 -6.28
C ARG A 193 7.66 19.93 -6.60
N ASN A 194 7.61 20.30 -7.88
CA ASN A 194 7.14 21.61 -8.30
C ASN A 194 5.65 21.83 -7.95
N GLU A 195 4.79 20.84 -8.21
CA GLU A 195 3.36 20.92 -7.87
C GLU A 195 3.14 20.97 -6.36
N LEU A 196 3.89 20.16 -5.58
CA LEU A 196 3.82 20.21 -4.12
C LEU A 196 4.26 21.58 -3.58
N ASN A 197 5.34 22.15 -4.11
CA ASN A 197 5.82 23.48 -3.73
C ASN A 197 4.81 24.58 -4.09
N ALA A 198 4.14 24.47 -5.25
CA ALA A 198 3.08 25.41 -5.63
C ALA A 198 1.91 25.38 -4.63
N MET A 199 1.52 24.18 -4.17
CA MET A 199 0.50 24.05 -3.11
C MET A 199 0.94 24.67 -1.79
N ILE A 200 2.19 24.45 -1.36
CA ILE A 200 2.74 25.02 -0.12
C ILE A 200 2.81 26.56 -0.18
N GLN A 201 3.17 27.11 -1.35
CA GLN A 201 3.24 28.57 -1.55
C GLN A 201 1.87 29.24 -1.52
N GLY A 202 0.80 28.52 -1.89
CA GLY A 202 -0.57 29.01 -1.84
C GLY A 202 -1.21 29.04 -0.46
N ILE A 203 -0.46 28.77 0.62
CA ILE A 203 -0.96 28.80 2.00
C ILE A 203 -0.54 30.11 2.68
N ASP A 204 -1.53 30.86 3.16
CA ASP A 204 -1.34 32.13 3.87
C ASP A 204 -1.03 31.93 5.38
N ASP A 205 -1.66 30.95 6.03
CA ASP A 205 -1.48 30.66 7.46
C ASP A 205 -0.10 30.02 7.74
N PRO A 206 0.80 30.68 8.49
CA PRO A 206 2.14 30.17 8.78
C PRO A 206 2.17 28.82 9.50
N ASP A 207 1.25 28.59 10.45
CA ASP A 207 1.26 27.37 11.26
C ASP A 207 0.76 26.18 10.44
N PHE A 208 -0.34 26.38 9.71
CA PHE A 208 -0.85 25.38 8.77
C PHE A 208 0.16 25.09 7.66
N LYS A 209 0.86 26.11 7.14
CA LYS A 209 1.89 25.95 6.12
C LYS A 209 3.04 25.07 6.60
N LYS A 210 3.52 25.27 7.83
CA LYS A 210 4.61 24.48 8.41
C LYS A 210 4.22 23.00 8.56
N ALA A 211 3.02 22.73 9.06
CA ALA A 211 2.52 21.36 9.20
C ALA A 211 2.35 20.68 7.83
N PHE A 212 1.71 21.37 6.88
CA PHE A 212 1.48 20.86 5.54
C PHE A 212 2.79 20.66 4.76
N GLU A 213 3.77 21.54 4.92
CA GLU A 213 5.09 21.37 4.32
C GLU A 213 5.78 20.08 4.80
N ALA A 214 5.70 19.76 6.10
CA ALA A 214 6.24 18.52 6.64
C ALA A 214 5.55 17.28 6.02
N GLU A 215 4.22 17.30 5.90
CA GLU A 215 3.45 16.23 5.23
C GLU A 215 3.89 16.06 3.76
N MET A 216 4.02 17.16 3.02
CA MET A 216 4.39 17.11 1.60
C MET A 216 5.85 16.68 1.40
N GLN A 217 6.74 17.03 2.32
CA GLN A 217 8.12 16.55 2.32
C GLN A 217 8.17 15.03 2.57
N SER A 218 7.44 14.52 3.56
CA SER A 218 7.38 13.08 3.85
C SER A 218 6.76 12.30 2.69
N PHE A 219 5.65 12.80 2.12
CA PHE A 219 5.07 12.24 0.90
C PHE A 219 6.05 12.21 -0.27
N PHE A 220 6.83 13.27 -0.48
CA PHE A 220 7.80 13.34 -1.57
C PHE A 220 8.92 12.29 -1.42
N ILE A 221 9.38 12.04 -0.19
CA ILE A 221 10.35 10.98 0.11
C ILE A 221 9.77 9.61 -0.28
N LEU A 222 8.53 9.32 0.15
CA LEU A 222 7.83 8.09 -0.18
C LEU A 222 7.64 7.93 -1.71
N PHE A 223 7.25 9.00 -2.40
CA PHE A 223 7.06 9.00 -3.86
C PHE A 223 8.37 8.75 -4.61
N ASN A 224 9.48 9.34 -4.17
CA ASN A 224 10.79 9.08 -4.76
C ASN A 224 11.23 7.63 -4.57
N ARG A 225 11.02 7.07 -3.36
CA ARG A 225 11.31 5.66 -3.10
C ARG A 225 10.45 4.75 -3.99
N TYR A 226 9.17 5.07 -4.16
CA TYR A 226 8.28 4.37 -5.09
C TYR A 226 8.82 4.39 -6.54
N LEU A 227 9.26 5.55 -7.05
CA LEU A 227 9.84 5.64 -8.39
C LEU A 227 11.12 4.81 -8.52
N ALA A 228 11.99 4.84 -7.51
CA ALA A 228 13.24 4.09 -7.49
C ALA A 228 13.00 2.57 -7.45
N GLU A 229 12.10 2.09 -6.58
CA GLU A 229 11.72 0.68 -6.49
C GLU A 229 11.04 0.19 -7.77
N ARG A 230 10.15 0.99 -8.34
CA ARG A 230 9.50 0.71 -9.63
C ARG A 230 10.51 0.59 -10.76
N ALA A 231 11.55 1.43 -10.77
CA ALA A 231 12.61 1.37 -11.78
C ALA A 231 13.51 0.14 -11.63
N LYS A 232 13.82 -0.25 -10.39
CA LYS A 232 14.60 -1.46 -10.09
C LYS A 232 13.82 -2.75 -10.37
N GLY A 233 12.49 -2.72 -10.24
CA GLY A 233 11.63 -3.91 -10.41
C GLY A 233 11.94 -5.02 -9.38
N GLN A 234 12.60 -4.68 -8.28
CA GLN A 234 13.10 -5.63 -7.31
C GLN A 234 11.96 -6.15 -6.44
N LYS A 235 11.58 -7.41 -6.66
CA LYS A 235 10.73 -8.17 -5.73
C LYS A 235 11.58 -8.86 -4.69
N ILE A 236 10.96 -9.34 -3.61
CA ILE A 236 11.65 -10.17 -2.63
C ILE A 236 12.18 -11.43 -3.32
N ASP A 237 13.43 -11.80 -3.01
CA ASP A 237 14.00 -13.06 -3.46
C ASP A 237 13.34 -14.22 -2.70
N TRP A 238 12.51 -14.99 -3.40
CA TRP A 238 11.67 -16.02 -2.80
C TRP A 238 12.49 -17.16 -2.17
N ASP A 239 13.64 -17.48 -2.76
CA ASP A 239 14.48 -18.61 -2.34
C ASP A 239 15.18 -18.35 -0.99
N LYS A 240 15.26 -17.07 -0.58
CA LYS A 240 15.80 -16.67 0.73
C LYS A 240 14.77 -16.70 1.85
N ILE A 241 13.50 -16.92 1.54
CA ILE A 241 12.43 -16.94 2.55
C ILE A 241 12.50 -18.26 3.32
N GLN A 242 12.62 -18.16 4.64
CA GLN A 242 12.61 -19.29 5.55
C GLN A 242 11.43 -19.20 6.53
N PRO A 243 10.91 -20.34 7.00
CA PRO A 243 9.94 -20.32 8.11
C PRO A 243 10.61 -19.68 9.34
N PRO A 244 9.84 -18.93 10.16
CA PRO A 244 10.38 -18.37 11.40
C PRO A 244 10.83 -19.49 12.34
N SER A 245 11.93 -19.27 13.05
CA SER A 245 12.41 -20.19 14.08
C SER A 245 11.51 -20.15 15.34
N PRO A 246 11.58 -21.15 16.22
CA PRO A 246 10.80 -21.16 17.47
C PRO A 246 11.06 -19.93 18.37
N GLU A 247 12.26 -19.38 18.33
CA GLU A 247 12.64 -18.17 19.09
C GLU A 247 12.06 -16.89 18.46
N GLN A 248 11.81 -16.91 17.15
CA GLN A 248 11.23 -15.80 16.40
C GLN A 248 9.70 -15.75 16.49
N VAL A 249 9.04 -16.85 16.86
CA VAL A 249 7.59 -16.89 17.12
C VAL A 249 7.32 -17.77 18.34
N VAL A 250 7.11 -17.13 19.48
CA VAL A 250 6.89 -17.80 20.77
C VAL A 250 5.42 -18.18 20.95
N PRO A 251 5.08 -19.41 21.37
CA PRO A 251 3.70 -19.76 21.71
C PRO A 251 3.18 -18.98 22.92
N TYR A 252 1.95 -18.46 22.85
CA TYR A 252 1.34 -17.76 23.99
C TYR A 252 1.22 -18.63 25.26
N ALA A 253 1.08 -19.94 25.09
CA ALA A 253 0.99 -20.88 26.21
C ALA A 253 2.27 -20.97 27.06
N ASP A 254 3.43 -20.59 26.49
CA ASP A 254 4.73 -20.65 27.15
C ASP A 254 5.05 -19.36 27.93
N LEU A 255 4.20 -18.33 27.81
CA LEU A 255 4.39 -17.05 28.50
C LEU A 255 4.08 -17.18 30.00
N ALA A 256 4.99 -16.67 30.82
CA ALA A 256 4.81 -16.62 32.27
C ALA A 256 3.65 -15.68 32.68
N GLU A 257 3.04 -15.98 33.82
CA GLU A 257 2.12 -15.04 34.45
C GLU A 257 2.88 -13.83 35.00
N SER A 258 2.29 -12.64 34.87
CA SER A 258 2.92 -11.42 35.40
C SER A 258 2.93 -11.45 36.92
N SER A 259 4.13 -11.26 37.48
CA SER A 259 4.34 -11.25 38.93
C SER A 259 3.86 -9.93 39.56
N ASN A 260 4.02 -8.81 38.85
CA ASN A 260 3.68 -7.46 39.30
C ASN A 260 2.97 -6.66 38.19
N PRO A 261 1.73 -7.02 37.81
CA PRO A 261 1.03 -6.40 36.68
C PRO A 261 0.84 -4.89 36.86
N GLY A 262 0.62 -4.41 38.09
CA GLY A 262 0.41 -2.98 38.35
C GLY A 262 1.61 -2.08 37.98
N GLU A 263 2.84 -2.55 38.21
CA GLU A 263 4.04 -1.77 37.87
C GLU A 263 4.23 -1.67 36.35
N LEU A 264 4.09 -2.79 35.65
CA LEU A 264 4.22 -2.81 34.19
C LEU A 264 3.10 -2.06 33.50
N LEU A 265 1.87 -2.14 34.01
CA LEU A 265 0.74 -1.35 33.50
C LEU A 265 0.97 0.15 33.66
N ASN A 266 1.65 0.60 34.72
CA ASN A 266 2.04 2.00 34.84
C ASN A 266 3.03 2.45 33.77
N LYS A 267 3.79 1.54 33.16
CA LYS A 267 4.69 1.80 32.02
C LYS A 267 4.00 1.64 30.65
N LEU A 268 2.73 1.22 30.61
CA LEU A 268 1.99 0.99 29.37
C LEU A 268 1.16 2.21 28.94
N ALA A 269 1.09 2.43 27.63
CA ALA A 269 0.08 3.23 26.95
C ALA A 269 -0.64 2.37 25.89
N VAL A 270 -1.93 2.63 25.66
CA VAL A 270 -2.75 1.90 24.68
C VAL A 270 -3.13 2.82 23.54
N LEU A 271 -2.89 2.41 22.30
CA LEU A 271 -3.22 3.14 21.09
C LEU A 271 -4.16 2.33 20.21
N LYS A 272 -5.25 2.97 19.75
CA LYS A 272 -6.16 2.40 18.76
C LYS A 272 -6.06 3.14 17.44
N LEU A 273 -5.91 2.39 16.36
CA LEU A 273 -5.95 2.89 14.99
C LEU A 273 -7.40 3.26 14.64
N ASN A 274 -7.69 4.56 14.54
CA ASN A 274 -9.01 5.14 14.37
C ASN A 274 -9.14 5.98 13.07
N GLY A 275 -8.27 5.76 12.09
CA GLY A 275 -8.32 6.42 10.78
C GLY A 275 -9.38 5.86 9.82
N GLY A 276 -9.93 4.67 10.12
CA GLY A 276 -10.85 3.96 9.22
C GLY A 276 -12.29 4.48 9.27
N LEU A 277 -12.90 4.59 8.10
CA LEU A 277 -14.32 4.93 7.96
C LEU A 277 -15.22 3.69 7.92
N GLY A 278 -16.46 3.85 8.38
CA GLY A 278 -17.50 2.81 8.35
C GLY A 278 -18.18 2.59 6.99
N THR A 279 -17.62 3.11 5.89
CA THR A 279 -18.30 3.18 4.57
C THR A 279 -18.65 1.82 3.99
N THR A 280 -17.82 0.79 4.22
CA THR A 280 -18.09 -0.59 3.76
C THR A 280 -19.40 -1.14 4.35
N MET A 281 -19.73 -0.72 5.57
CA MET A 281 -20.95 -1.08 6.28
C MET A 281 -22.06 -0.02 6.12
N GLY A 282 -21.86 0.97 5.25
CA GLY A 282 -22.85 2.01 4.95
C GLY A 282 -23.01 3.08 6.03
N CYS A 283 -22.09 3.18 6.98
CA CYS A 283 -22.10 4.21 8.02
C CYS A 283 -21.31 5.45 7.56
N VAL A 284 -21.82 6.64 7.92
CA VAL A 284 -21.11 7.91 7.75
C VAL A 284 -20.31 8.17 9.02
N GLY A 285 -19.01 8.44 8.89
CA GLY A 285 -18.11 8.73 10.01
C GLY A 285 -17.15 7.59 10.38
N PRO A 286 -16.45 7.73 11.53
CA PRO A 286 -15.44 6.77 11.99
C PRO A 286 -16.05 5.40 12.26
N LYS A 287 -15.31 4.35 11.92
CA LYS A 287 -15.78 2.98 12.19
C LYS A 287 -15.97 2.69 13.68
N SER A 288 -15.23 3.39 14.54
CA SER A 288 -15.28 3.25 15.99
C SER A 288 -16.64 3.62 16.61
N VAL A 289 -17.48 4.35 15.89
CA VAL A 289 -18.78 4.85 16.37
C VAL A 289 -19.94 3.93 15.99
N ILE A 290 -19.67 2.85 15.27
CA ILE A 290 -20.67 1.85 14.94
C ILE A 290 -21.09 1.14 16.23
N GLU A 291 -22.40 1.09 16.48
CA GLU A 291 -22.97 0.34 17.59
C GLU A 291 -22.71 -1.15 17.40
N VAL A 292 -22.15 -1.76 18.44
CA VAL A 292 -21.78 -3.17 18.46
C VAL A 292 -22.77 -3.96 19.30
N ARG A 293 -23.04 -3.54 20.54
CA ARG A 293 -23.85 -4.33 21.47
C ARG A 293 -24.46 -3.44 22.54
N GLU A 294 -25.73 -3.64 22.84
CA GLU A 294 -26.43 -2.98 23.96
C GLU A 294 -26.27 -1.44 23.94
N GLY A 295 -26.36 -0.80 22.76
CA GLY A 295 -26.18 0.65 22.63
C GLY A 295 -24.72 1.14 22.67
N MET A 296 -23.75 0.25 22.89
CA MET A 296 -22.33 0.61 22.98
C MET A 296 -21.63 0.48 21.64
N THR A 297 -20.80 1.48 21.32
CA THR A 297 -19.92 1.49 20.15
C THR A 297 -18.59 0.76 20.42
N PHE A 298 -17.79 0.53 19.38
CA PHE A 298 -16.41 0.00 19.55
C PHE A 298 -15.58 0.87 20.51
N LEU A 299 -15.75 2.19 20.42
CA LEU A 299 -15.05 3.13 21.28
C LEU A 299 -15.53 3.02 22.73
N ASP A 300 -16.84 2.87 22.96
CA ASP A 300 -17.39 2.69 24.31
C ASP A 300 -16.83 1.42 24.97
N LEU A 301 -16.80 0.31 24.22
CA LEU A 301 -16.25 -0.94 24.70
C LEU A 301 -14.76 -0.79 25.04
N SER A 302 -13.98 -0.13 24.19
CA SER A 302 -12.55 0.09 24.43
C SER A 302 -12.31 0.98 25.66
N VAL A 303 -13.08 2.06 25.82
CA VAL A 303 -12.97 2.94 27.01
C VAL A 303 -13.32 2.16 28.28
N ARG A 304 -14.40 1.37 28.27
CA ARG A 304 -14.82 0.56 29.42
C ARG A 304 -13.78 -0.49 29.82
N GLN A 305 -13.10 -1.09 28.84
CA GLN A 305 -12.00 -2.03 29.09
C GLN A 305 -10.84 -1.36 29.84
N ILE A 306 -10.40 -0.19 29.39
CA ILE A 306 -9.28 0.54 30.01
C ILE A 306 -9.67 1.14 31.36
N GLU A 307 -10.89 1.66 31.48
CA GLU A 307 -11.41 2.17 32.76
C GLU A 307 -11.50 1.07 33.82
N HIS A 308 -11.95 -0.13 33.43
CA HIS A 308 -11.95 -1.29 34.31
C HIS A 308 -10.52 -1.71 34.69
N LEU A 309 -9.59 -1.74 33.73
CA LEU A 309 -8.18 -2.04 33.96
C LEU A 309 -7.54 -1.06 34.97
N ASN A 310 -7.76 0.25 34.77
CA ASN A 310 -7.27 1.31 35.65
C ASN A 310 -7.84 1.16 37.07
N SER A 311 -9.13 0.84 37.18
CA SER A 311 -9.80 0.69 38.48
C SER A 311 -9.38 -0.59 39.21
N ALA A 312 -9.24 -1.71 38.49
CA ALA A 312 -8.88 -3.00 39.05
C ALA A 312 -7.44 -3.06 39.57
N HIS A 313 -6.50 -2.40 38.88
CA HIS A 313 -5.08 -2.39 39.26
C HIS A 313 -4.63 -1.09 39.93
N ASN A 314 -5.53 -0.12 40.09
CA ASN A 314 -5.24 1.23 40.60
C ASN A 314 -4.08 1.92 39.84
N VAL A 315 -4.14 1.88 38.51
CA VAL A 315 -3.16 2.47 37.59
C VAL A 315 -3.81 3.54 36.72
N ASN A 316 -3.00 4.32 36.00
CA ASN A 316 -3.47 5.24 34.95
C ASN A 316 -2.79 4.89 33.63
N VAL A 317 -3.45 4.06 32.82
CA VAL A 317 -3.05 3.71 31.45
C VAL A 317 -3.67 4.74 30.49
N PRO A 318 -2.86 5.54 29.77
CA PRO A 318 -3.36 6.46 28.75
C PRO A 318 -3.96 5.71 27.58
N PHE A 319 -5.06 6.25 27.04
CA PHE A 319 -5.76 5.71 25.89
C PHE A 319 -5.72 6.69 24.72
N ILE A 320 -5.05 6.29 23.65
CA ILE A 320 -4.66 7.14 22.53
C ILE A 320 -5.42 6.72 21.28
N LEU A 321 -6.01 7.68 20.57
CA LEU A 321 -6.64 7.45 19.27
C LEU A 321 -5.81 8.10 18.16
N MET A 322 -5.33 7.28 17.22
CA MET A 322 -4.72 7.76 15.99
C MET A 322 -5.81 7.98 14.95
N ASN A 323 -6.21 9.23 14.76
CA ASN A 323 -7.28 9.63 13.86
C ASN A 323 -6.76 9.85 12.42
N SER A 324 -7.67 10.19 11.51
CA SER A 324 -7.35 10.76 10.20
C SER A 324 -8.13 12.06 10.02
N PHE A 325 -7.80 12.87 9.03
CA PHE A 325 -8.60 14.03 8.63
C PHE A 325 -10.07 13.70 8.25
N ASN A 326 -10.40 12.41 8.05
CA ASN A 326 -11.77 11.94 7.84
C ASN A 326 -12.50 11.61 9.14
N THR A 327 -11.80 11.38 10.25
CA THR A 327 -12.36 10.87 11.50
C THR A 327 -12.13 11.78 12.71
N ASP A 328 -11.20 12.74 12.63
CA ASP A 328 -10.78 13.58 13.75
C ASP A 328 -11.91 14.46 14.31
N ASP A 329 -12.59 15.24 13.48
CA ASP A 329 -13.68 16.14 13.91
C ASP A 329 -14.88 15.39 14.55
N ASP A 330 -15.21 14.22 14.01
CA ASP A 330 -16.28 13.37 14.56
C ASP A 330 -15.83 12.74 15.88
N THR A 331 -14.58 12.29 15.95
CA THR A 331 -14.00 11.69 17.17
C THR A 331 -13.91 12.72 18.29
N ALA A 332 -13.45 13.95 18.01
CA ALA A 332 -13.33 15.04 18.97
C ALA A 332 -14.67 15.40 19.64
N ARG A 333 -15.77 15.34 18.89
CA ARG A 333 -17.13 15.55 19.44
C ARG A 333 -17.55 14.40 20.34
N ILE A 334 -17.22 13.17 19.98
CA ILE A 334 -17.68 11.96 20.68
C ILE A 334 -16.90 11.73 21.97
N ILE A 335 -15.60 12.04 22.00
CA ILE A 335 -14.76 11.81 23.19
C ILE A 335 -15.17 12.68 24.39
N GLN A 336 -15.88 13.79 24.15
CA GLN A 336 -16.41 14.65 25.22
C GLN A 336 -17.34 13.90 26.17
N LYS A 337 -18.01 12.82 25.70
CA LYS A 337 -18.85 11.98 26.55
C LYS A 337 -18.06 11.32 27.69
N TYR A 338 -16.75 11.12 27.51
CA TYR A 338 -15.90 10.41 28.45
C TYR A 338 -15.14 11.33 29.41
N ALA A 339 -15.40 12.64 29.41
CA ALA A 339 -14.63 13.60 30.21
C ALA A 339 -14.66 13.31 31.73
N ASN A 340 -15.71 12.66 32.22
CA ASN A 340 -15.88 12.28 33.63
C ASN A 340 -15.46 10.83 33.95
N HIS A 341 -14.95 10.08 32.96
CA HIS A 341 -14.48 8.71 33.17
C HIS A 341 -13.06 8.68 33.72
N ARG A 342 -12.69 7.60 34.41
CA ARG A 342 -11.34 7.43 34.98
C ARG A 342 -10.33 6.98 33.92
N ILE A 343 -10.14 7.79 32.89
CA ILE A 343 -9.27 7.48 31.75
C ILE A 343 -8.63 8.75 31.19
N GLU A 344 -7.32 8.70 30.93
CA GLU A 344 -6.62 9.76 30.23
C GLU A 344 -6.70 9.52 28.72
N LEU A 345 -7.61 10.23 28.05
CA LEU A 345 -7.80 10.17 26.61
C LEU A 345 -6.89 11.16 25.89
N MET A 346 -6.15 10.67 24.90
CA MET A 346 -5.33 11.49 23.99
C MET A 346 -5.70 11.19 22.55
N THR A 347 -5.57 12.19 21.67
CA THR A 347 -5.80 12.02 20.24
C THR A 347 -4.71 12.71 19.46
N PHE A 348 -4.34 12.15 18.31
CA PHE A 348 -3.52 12.83 17.32
C PHE A 348 -3.96 12.41 15.93
N ASN A 349 -3.70 13.27 14.96
CA ASN A 349 -4.06 13.02 13.57
C ASN A 349 -2.84 12.44 12.83
N GLN A 350 -3.08 11.46 11.98
CA GLN A 350 -2.08 10.96 11.05
C GLN A 350 -1.94 11.90 9.84
N SER A 351 -0.85 11.77 9.10
CA SER A 351 -0.55 12.59 7.94
C SER A 351 -1.62 12.49 6.86
N ARG A 352 -1.72 13.52 6.01
CA ARG A 352 -2.63 13.57 4.86
C ARG A 352 -1.86 13.71 3.55
N TYR A 353 -1.92 12.69 2.68
CA TYR A 353 -1.19 12.69 1.40
C TYR A 353 -2.09 12.93 0.19
N PRO A 354 -1.56 13.57 -0.88
CA PRO A 354 -2.32 13.81 -2.10
C PRO A 354 -2.39 12.52 -2.91
N ARG A 355 -3.60 12.16 -3.37
CA ARG A 355 -3.72 11.06 -4.36
C ARG A 355 -2.94 11.44 -5.61
N VAL A 356 -2.39 10.43 -6.29
CA VAL A 356 -1.58 10.65 -7.50
C VAL A 356 -2.33 10.11 -8.69
N ASN A 357 -2.45 10.88 -9.77
CA ASN A 357 -3.04 10.39 -11.00
C ASN A 357 -2.14 9.31 -11.61
N LYS A 358 -2.72 8.16 -11.98
CA LYS A 358 -1.97 6.97 -12.41
C LYS A 358 -1.20 7.19 -13.71
N GLU A 359 -1.70 8.05 -14.59
CA GLU A 359 -1.12 8.29 -15.91
C GLU A 359 -0.08 9.41 -15.87
N THR A 360 -0.42 10.54 -15.26
CA THR A 360 0.47 11.72 -15.22
C THR A 360 1.54 11.62 -14.13
N LEU A 361 1.31 10.80 -13.10
CA LEU A 361 2.12 10.73 -11.88
C LEU A 361 2.26 12.09 -11.18
N LEU A 362 1.24 12.93 -11.28
CA LEU A 362 1.12 14.22 -10.61
C LEU A 362 0.08 14.16 -9.49
N PRO A 363 0.16 15.04 -8.48
CA PRO A 363 -0.85 15.07 -7.44
C PRO A 363 -2.19 15.49 -8.06
N THR A 364 -3.27 14.82 -7.65
CA THR A 364 -4.61 15.18 -8.06
C THR A 364 -5.08 16.53 -7.48
N PRO A 365 -4.83 16.88 -6.20
CA PRO A 365 -5.14 18.22 -5.72
C PRO A 365 -4.17 19.25 -6.31
N LYS A 366 -4.68 20.46 -6.53
CA LYS A 366 -3.92 21.66 -6.93
C LYS A 366 -3.79 22.70 -5.81
N SER A 367 -4.52 22.54 -4.71
CA SER A 367 -4.40 23.37 -3.50
C SER A 367 -4.59 22.57 -2.21
N ALA A 368 -4.07 23.08 -1.09
CA ALA A 368 -4.12 22.42 0.22
C ALA A 368 -5.53 22.29 0.84
N VAL A 369 -6.49 23.06 0.33
CA VAL A 369 -7.86 23.19 0.86
C VAL A 369 -8.91 22.53 -0.06
N GLU A 370 -8.46 21.79 -1.08
CA GLU A 370 -9.37 21.02 -1.93
C GLU A 370 -10.13 19.92 -1.19
N ASP A 371 -11.17 19.41 -1.84
CA ASP A 371 -12.08 18.39 -1.31
C ASP A 371 -11.33 17.17 -0.72
N LYS A 372 -11.87 16.63 0.39
CA LYS A 372 -11.31 15.47 1.11
C LYS A 372 -11.07 14.26 0.18
N GLY A 373 -11.86 14.12 -0.89
CA GLY A 373 -11.74 13.06 -1.91
C GLY A 373 -10.44 13.11 -2.72
N ALA A 374 -9.72 14.23 -2.77
CA ALA A 374 -8.42 14.34 -3.41
C ALA A 374 -7.25 13.82 -2.54
N TRP A 375 -7.51 13.58 -1.26
CA TRP A 375 -6.52 13.19 -0.27
C TRP A 375 -6.74 11.75 0.24
N TYR A 376 -5.75 11.21 0.96
CA TYR A 376 -5.87 9.94 1.67
C TYR A 376 -4.90 9.88 2.86
N PRO A 377 -5.24 9.14 3.92
CA PRO A 377 -4.27 8.80 4.96
C PRO A 377 -3.30 7.73 4.43
N PRO A 378 -1.97 7.85 4.65
CA PRO A 378 -0.94 6.97 4.09
C PRO A 378 -0.84 5.58 4.74
N GLY A 379 -1.96 5.04 5.20
CA GLY A 379 -2.03 3.77 5.92
C GLY A 379 -1.47 3.88 7.34
N HIS A 380 -1.61 2.80 8.10
CA HIS A 380 -1.23 2.78 9.51
C HIS A 380 0.28 2.79 9.76
N GLY A 381 1.13 2.61 8.73
CA GLY A 381 2.59 2.71 8.87
C GLY A 381 3.08 4.13 9.19
N ASP A 382 2.29 5.16 8.85
CA ASP A 382 2.53 6.55 9.23
C ASP A 382 2.40 6.82 10.74
N LEU A 383 2.02 5.80 11.53
CA LEU A 383 2.01 5.85 12.99
C LEU A 383 3.31 6.46 13.54
N PHE A 384 4.47 6.05 13.03
CA PHE A 384 5.77 6.48 13.57
C PHE A 384 6.06 7.95 13.30
N ASP A 385 5.81 8.43 12.09
CA ASP A 385 5.98 9.86 11.75
C ASP A 385 4.96 10.71 12.51
N ALA A 386 3.68 10.32 12.50
CA ALA A 386 2.61 11.09 13.11
C ALA A 386 2.73 11.17 14.65
N ILE A 387 3.09 10.06 15.33
CA ILE A 387 3.25 10.08 16.80
C ILE A 387 4.48 10.88 17.23
N MET A 388 5.57 10.87 16.45
CA MET A 388 6.75 11.69 16.70
C MET A 388 6.44 13.18 16.48
N ASN A 389 5.82 13.53 15.35
CA ASN A 389 5.44 14.91 15.02
C ASN A 389 4.44 15.50 16.02
N SER A 390 3.58 14.66 16.62
CA SER A 390 2.64 15.09 17.67
C SER A 390 3.30 15.43 19.01
N GLY A 391 4.57 15.06 19.21
CA GLY A 391 5.27 15.18 20.50
C GLY A 391 4.77 14.21 21.58
N LEU A 392 3.86 13.28 21.25
CA LEU A 392 3.30 12.35 22.22
C LEU A 392 4.34 11.35 22.74
N VAL A 393 5.31 10.93 21.92
CA VAL A 393 6.37 10.02 22.38
C VAL A 393 7.14 10.63 23.55
N ASP A 394 7.55 11.89 23.45
CA ASP A 394 8.26 12.59 24.52
C ASP A 394 7.38 12.78 25.76
N LYS A 395 6.10 13.14 25.57
CA LYS A 395 5.14 13.29 26.66
C LYS A 395 4.91 11.96 27.41
N LEU A 396 4.80 10.86 26.68
CA LEU A 396 4.61 9.52 27.26
C LEU A 396 5.88 9.06 28.01
N LEU A 397 7.05 9.23 27.40
CA LEU A 397 8.32 8.93 28.07
C LEU A 397 8.53 9.77 29.33
N ALA A 398 8.20 11.06 29.29
CA ALA A 398 8.29 11.95 30.45
C ALA A 398 7.33 11.56 31.59
N SER A 399 6.18 10.96 31.27
CA SER A 399 5.24 10.40 32.25
C SER A 399 5.57 8.97 32.69
N GLY A 400 6.75 8.46 32.31
CA GLY A 400 7.25 7.15 32.73
C GLY A 400 6.70 5.97 31.94
N LYS A 401 6.07 6.22 30.78
CA LYS A 401 5.61 5.16 29.87
C LYS A 401 6.76 4.66 29.01
N GLU A 402 6.84 3.36 28.82
CA GLU A 402 7.89 2.70 28.04
C GLU A 402 7.35 1.84 26.90
N TYR A 403 6.11 1.34 27.04
CA TYR A 403 5.50 0.41 26.09
C TYR A 403 4.21 0.98 25.50
N LEU A 404 3.99 0.70 24.22
CA LEU A 404 2.82 1.11 23.46
C LEU A 404 2.13 -0.14 22.89
N PHE A 405 0.89 -0.40 23.32
CA PHE A 405 0.06 -1.44 22.71
C PHE A 405 -0.82 -0.85 21.61
N VAL A 406 -0.54 -1.21 20.36
CA VAL A 406 -1.24 -0.75 19.15
C VAL A 406 -2.19 -1.82 18.66
N SER A 407 -3.44 -1.46 18.38
CA SER A 407 -4.40 -2.37 17.73
C SER A 407 -5.48 -1.61 16.95
N ASN A 408 -6.20 -2.31 16.09
CA ASN A 408 -7.34 -1.72 15.38
C ASN A 408 -8.51 -1.48 16.33
N VAL A 409 -9.22 -0.36 16.15
CA VAL A 409 -10.44 -0.07 16.94
C VAL A 409 -11.58 -1.06 16.68
N ASP A 410 -11.59 -1.69 15.50
CA ASP A 410 -12.59 -2.69 15.11
C ASP A 410 -12.22 -4.13 15.50
N ASN A 411 -11.09 -4.34 16.18
CA ASN A 411 -10.73 -5.63 16.78
C ASN A 411 -11.11 -5.64 18.27
N LEU A 412 -12.23 -6.28 18.59
CA LEU A 412 -12.75 -6.36 19.97
C LEU A 412 -11.98 -7.36 20.85
N GLY A 413 -11.23 -8.27 20.23
CA GLY A 413 -10.36 -9.22 20.94
C GLY A 413 -9.04 -8.60 21.41
N ALA A 414 -8.68 -7.42 20.90
CA ALA A 414 -7.44 -6.73 21.22
C ALA A 414 -7.51 -6.02 22.59
N VAL A 415 -7.51 -6.82 23.66
CA VAL A 415 -7.48 -6.37 25.06
C VAL A 415 -6.05 -6.39 25.59
N VAL A 416 -5.75 -5.55 26.58
CA VAL A 416 -4.41 -5.54 27.23
C VAL A 416 -4.16 -6.89 27.89
N ASP A 417 -3.04 -7.51 27.54
CA ASP A 417 -2.59 -8.79 28.08
C ASP A 417 -1.36 -8.60 28.97
N THR A 418 -1.46 -8.94 30.25
CA THR A 418 -0.36 -8.76 31.20
C THR A 418 0.77 -9.76 30.99
N ARG A 419 0.49 -10.95 30.42
CA ARG A 419 1.52 -11.97 30.14
C ARG A 419 2.41 -11.53 28.98
N ILE A 420 1.80 -10.98 27.93
CA ILE A 420 2.55 -10.43 26.79
C ILE A 420 3.39 -9.23 27.23
N LEU A 421 2.82 -8.35 28.06
CA LEU A 421 3.55 -7.21 28.61
C LEU A 421 4.75 -7.63 29.48
N GLU A 422 4.57 -8.63 30.34
CA GLU A 422 5.65 -9.23 31.14
C GLU A 422 6.75 -9.83 30.25
N HIS A 423 6.36 -10.55 29.20
CA HIS A 423 7.31 -11.13 28.24
C HIS A 423 8.10 -10.05 27.50
N MET A 424 7.44 -8.97 27.07
CA MET A 424 8.11 -7.83 26.43
C MET A 424 9.15 -7.21 27.37
N HIS A 425 8.80 -7.08 28.64
CA HIS A 425 9.69 -6.51 29.65
C HIS A 425 10.89 -7.41 29.94
N SER A 426 10.65 -8.70 30.21
CA SER A 426 11.71 -9.64 30.62
C SER A 426 12.64 -10.02 29.48
N SER A 427 12.13 -10.16 28.26
CA SER A 427 12.96 -10.45 27.08
C SER A 427 13.73 -9.23 26.58
N GLY A 428 13.35 -8.01 26.97
CA GLY A 428 13.92 -6.78 26.42
C GLY A 428 13.58 -6.57 24.94
N ALA A 429 12.49 -7.18 24.45
CA ALA A 429 12.03 -7.02 23.09
C ALA A 429 11.55 -5.59 22.83
N GLU A 430 12.00 -5.00 21.73
CA GLU A 430 11.57 -3.65 21.37
C GLU A 430 10.28 -3.63 20.54
N PHE A 431 9.94 -4.76 19.90
CA PHE A 431 8.74 -4.90 19.09
C PHE A 431 8.23 -6.33 19.13
N LEU A 432 6.98 -6.52 19.56
CA LEU A 432 6.27 -7.80 19.49
C LEU A 432 5.07 -7.69 18.55
N MET A 433 4.89 -8.71 17.73
CA MET A 433 3.73 -8.85 16.85
C MET A 433 2.92 -10.07 17.27
N GLU A 434 1.66 -9.86 17.66
CA GLU A 434 0.76 -10.99 17.87
C GLU A 434 0.38 -11.58 16.51
N VAL A 435 0.63 -12.87 16.35
CA VAL A 435 0.21 -13.68 15.21
C VAL A 435 -0.79 -14.72 15.68
N THR A 436 -1.68 -15.17 14.80
CA THR A 436 -2.60 -16.27 15.11
C THR A 436 -2.62 -17.26 13.95
N ASP A 437 -3.05 -18.49 14.22
CA ASP A 437 -3.16 -19.52 13.18
C ASP A 437 -4.09 -19.10 12.03
N LYS A 438 -3.63 -19.30 10.79
CA LYS A 438 -4.36 -19.02 9.55
C LYS A 438 -5.52 -19.99 9.39
N THR A 439 -6.69 -19.44 9.07
CA THR A 439 -7.80 -20.25 8.54
C THR A 439 -8.06 -19.98 7.07
N LYS A 440 -9.00 -20.70 6.46
CA LYS A 440 -9.35 -20.53 5.04
C LYS A 440 -9.81 -19.10 4.69
N ALA A 441 -10.28 -18.33 5.67
CA ALA A 441 -10.66 -16.93 5.49
C ALA A 441 -9.45 -15.97 5.47
N ASP A 442 -8.30 -16.39 6.01
CA ASP A 442 -7.16 -15.51 6.31
C ASP A 442 -5.99 -15.68 5.31
N VAL A 443 -6.19 -16.43 4.22
CA VAL A 443 -5.13 -16.83 3.26
C VAL A 443 -4.45 -15.66 2.55
N LYS A 444 -5.04 -14.47 2.58
CA LYS A 444 -4.46 -13.24 1.98
C LYS A 444 -3.68 -12.39 2.99
N GLY A 445 -3.77 -12.69 4.29
CA GLY A 445 -3.12 -11.91 5.34
C GLY A 445 -1.60 -12.09 5.34
N GLY A 446 -0.90 -11.00 5.62
CA GLY A 446 0.55 -10.99 5.82
C GLY A 446 1.01 -11.96 6.90
N THR A 447 2.22 -12.50 6.75
CA THR A 447 2.81 -13.49 7.66
C THR A 447 4.21 -13.07 8.08
N LEU A 448 4.63 -13.49 9.28
CA LEU A 448 6.03 -13.38 9.67
C LEU A 448 6.86 -14.46 8.98
N ILE A 449 8.03 -14.06 8.51
CA ILE A 449 9.05 -14.93 7.90
C ILE A 449 10.41 -14.60 8.49
N ASN A 450 11.34 -15.56 8.35
CA ASN A 450 12.75 -15.29 8.49
C ASN A 450 13.33 -14.93 7.12
N TYR A 451 13.96 -13.76 7.03
CA TYR A 451 14.64 -13.29 5.83
C TYR A 451 16.03 -12.80 6.21
N GLU A 452 17.07 -13.52 5.77
CA GLU A 452 18.47 -13.21 6.07
C GLU A 452 18.77 -13.08 7.58
N GLY A 453 18.12 -13.92 8.40
CA GLY A 453 18.31 -13.98 9.86
C GLY A 453 17.39 -13.05 10.65
N ASN A 454 16.67 -12.13 9.98
CA ASN A 454 15.79 -11.16 10.61
C ASN A 454 14.32 -11.50 10.42
N VAL A 455 13.50 -11.19 11.44
CA VAL A 455 12.05 -11.32 11.34
C VAL A 455 11.52 -10.20 10.44
N ARG A 456 10.72 -10.58 9.43
CA ARG A 456 10.11 -9.63 8.49
C ARG A 456 8.65 -9.98 8.25
N LEU A 457 7.82 -8.96 8.09
CA LEU A 457 6.44 -9.11 7.63
C LEU A 457 6.42 -9.24 6.10
N LEU A 458 5.97 -10.39 5.61
CA LEU A 458 5.74 -10.64 4.20
C LEU A 458 4.26 -10.41 3.86
N GLU A 459 4.01 -9.43 2.98
CA GLU A 459 2.69 -9.15 2.44
C GLU A 459 2.53 -9.73 1.02
N ILE A 460 1.29 -10.04 0.63
CA ILE A 460 0.99 -10.62 -0.68
C ILE A 460 1.48 -9.76 -1.86
N ALA A 461 1.51 -8.44 -1.70
CA ALA A 461 1.98 -7.50 -2.73
C ALA A 461 3.48 -7.64 -3.04
N GLN A 462 4.27 -8.17 -2.10
CA GLN A 462 5.71 -8.38 -2.25
C GLN A 462 6.03 -9.72 -2.94
N VAL A 463 5.06 -10.64 -2.95
CA VAL A 463 5.24 -12.00 -3.46
C VAL A 463 5.32 -11.99 -5.00
N PRO A 464 6.33 -12.65 -5.61
CA PRO A 464 6.36 -12.87 -7.05
C PRO A 464 5.11 -13.61 -7.53
N ASN A 465 4.63 -13.29 -8.74
CA ASN A 465 3.35 -13.80 -9.24
C ASN A 465 3.31 -15.34 -9.28
N ASP A 466 4.45 -15.96 -9.56
CA ASP A 466 4.62 -17.41 -9.67
C ASP A 466 4.51 -18.14 -8.32
N HIS A 467 4.64 -17.41 -7.20
CA HIS A 467 4.61 -17.96 -5.84
C HIS A 467 3.38 -17.51 -5.01
N VAL A 468 2.41 -16.84 -5.64
CA VAL A 468 1.19 -16.37 -4.94
C VAL A 468 0.39 -17.52 -4.34
N GLU A 469 0.29 -18.65 -5.03
CA GLU A 469 -0.43 -19.83 -4.51
C GLU A 469 0.33 -20.52 -3.37
N ASP A 470 1.67 -20.48 -3.40
CA ASP A 470 2.50 -20.94 -2.29
C ASP A 470 2.28 -20.10 -1.03
N PHE A 471 2.19 -18.78 -1.18
CA PHE A 471 1.91 -17.85 -0.08
C PHE A 471 0.54 -18.10 0.57
N LYS A 472 -0.48 -18.41 -0.24
CA LYS A 472 -1.84 -18.73 0.24
C LYS A 472 -1.93 -20.10 0.91
N SER A 473 -0.92 -20.95 0.76
CA SER A 473 -0.92 -22.30 1.33
C SER A 473 -0.76 -22.24 2.85
N VAL A 474 -1.84 -22.59 3.57
CA VAL A 474 -1.88 -22.71 5.03
C VAL A 474 -0.89 -23.78 5.55
N ARG A 475 -0.45 -24.70 4.69
CA ARG A 475 0.58 -25.71 5.04
C ARG A 475 1.97 -25.11 5.11
N LYS A 476 2.29 -24.15 4.24
CA LYS A 476 3.59 -23.47 4.19
C LYS A 476 3.62 -22.33 5.21
N PHE A 477 2.61 -21.46 5.17
CA PHE A 477 2.47 -20.33 6.07
C PHE A 477 1.31 -20.59 7.02
N LYS A 478 1.62 -20.95 8.27
CA LYS A 478 0.63 -21.40 9.27
C LYS A 478 0.02 -20.25 10.07
N ILE A 479 0.71 -19.11 10.15
CA ILE A 479 0.35 -17.96 10.98
C ILE A 479 0.06 -16.73 10.12
N PHE A 480 -0.64 -15.75 10.67
CA PHE A 480 -0.78 -14.41 10.08
C PHE A 480 -0.79 -13.32 11.14
N ASN A 481 -0.45 -12.10 10.71
CA ASN A 481 -0.43 -10.91 11.54
C ASN A 481 -1.85 -10.49 11.96
N THR A 482 -2.08 -10.33 13.27
CA THR A 482 -3.35 -9.82 13.83
C THR A 482 -3.46 -8.29 13.82
N ASN A 483 -2.34 -7.60 13.58
CA ASN A 483 -2.15 -6.17 13.76
C ASN A 483 -2.35 -5.69 15.21
N ASN A 484 -2.21 -6.58 16.19
CA ASN A 484 -1.99 -6.25 17.61
C ASN A 484 -0.48 -6.24 17.85
N LEU A 485 0.08 -5.06 18.16
CA LEU A 485 1.51 -4.81 18.22
C LEU A 485 1.88 -4.21 19.56
N TRP A 486 3.04 -4.59 20.08
CA TRP A 486 3.59 -4.04 21.31
C TRP A 486 4.95 -3.44 20.98
N ILE A 487 5.11 -2.13 21.19
CA ILE A 487 6.25 -1.37 20.69
C ILE A 487 6.88 -0.58 21.83
N ASN A 488 8.21 -0.62 21.92
CA ASN A 488 8.95 0.15 22.90
C ASN A 488 9.10 1.61 22.44
N LEU A 489 8.64 2.55 23.26
CA LEU A 489 8.65 3.99 22.96
C LEU A 489 10.07 4.55 22.81
N ARG A 490 11.04 4.06 23.60
CA ARG A 490 12.45 4.48 23.51
C ARG A 490 13.06 4.01 22.18
N ALA A 491 12.69 2.82 21.72
CA ALA A 491 13.13 2.30 20.43
C ALA A 491 12.54 3.09 19.26
N ILE A 492 11.25 3.46 19.31
CA ILE A 492 10.65 4.36 18.30
C ILE A 492 11.47 5.65 18.20
N LYS A 493 11.72 6.31 19.33
CA LYS A 493 12.49 7.56 19.37
C LYS A 493 13.89 7.37 18.78
N ARG A 494 14.63 6.35 19.20
CA ARG A 494 15.98 6.04 18.71
C ARG A 494 16.01 5.83 17.19
N ILE A 495 15.09 5.04 16.64
CA ILE A 495 15.08 4.71 15.22
C ILE A 495 14.71 5.95 14.39
N MET A 496 13.69 6.68 14.81
CA MET A 496 13.21 7.86 14.08
C MET A 496 14.20 9.03 14.11
N GLU A 497 15.02 9.17 15.16
CA GLU A 497 16.03 10.23 15.27
C GLU A 497 17.35 9.91 14.54
N ASN A 498 17.73 8.63 14.41
CA ASN A 498 19.05 8.23 13.89
C ASN A 498 19.01 7.62 12.48
N ASP A 499 18.12 6.64 12.26
CA ASP A 499 18.20 5.72 11.11
C ASP A 499 17.05 5.92 10.11
N GLY A 500 15.91 6.46 10.57
CA GLY A 500 14.66 6.48 9.83
C GLY A 500 14.04 5.07 9.70
N MET A 501 12.82 5.00 9.15
CA MET A 501 12.14 3.71 8.91
C MET A 501 11.86 3.47 7.43
N ASP A 502 12.53 2.46 6.88
CA ASP A 502 12.25 1.98 5.53
C ASP A 502 11.20 0.87 5.53
N LEU A 503 9.93 1.28 5.42
CA LEU A 503 8.78 0.38 5.31
C LEU A 503 8.47 0.07 3.83
N GLU A 504 8.06 -1.16 3.55
CA GLU A 504 7.65 -1.56 2.21
C GLU A 504 6.43 -0.75 1.73
N ILE A 505 6.51 -0.27 0.49
CA ILE A 505 5.48 0.57 -0.11
C ILE A 505 4.32 -0.31 -0.61
N ILE A 506 3.12 0.03 -0.18
CA ILE A 506 1.87 -0.57 -0.66
C ILE A 506 1.24 0.40 -1.65
N VAL A 507 1.06 -0.06 -2.89
CA VAL A 507 0.45 0.76 -3.97
C VAL A 507 -1.00 0.34 -4.14
N ASN A 508 -1.91 1.17 -3.64
CA ASN A 508 -3.35 0.96 -3.79
C ASN A 508 -3.85 1.66 -5.05
N HIS A 509 -4.47 0.90 -5.95
CA HIS A 509 -5.12 1.43 -7.14
C HIS A 509 -6.60 1.69 -6.87
N LYS A 510 -7.06 2.93 -7.08
CA LYS A 510 -8.46 3.33 -6.91
C LYS A 510 -8.94 4.15 -8.11
N GLN A 511 -10.24 4.39 -8.17
CA GLN A 511 -10.83 5.40 -9.03
C GLN A 511 -11.25 6.61 -8.17
N SER A 512 -10.97 7.80 -8.67
CA SER A 512 -11.50 9.03 -8.10
C SER A 512 -13.00 9.14 -8.37
N ASP A 513 -13.68 10.06 -7.67
CA ASP A 513 -15.11 10.34 -7.88
C ASP A 513 -15.40 10.87 -9.29
N LYS A 514 -14.37 11.39 -9.99
CA LYS A 514 -14.42 11.83 -11.39
C LYS A 514 -14.15 10.71 -12.40
N GLY A 515 -13.97 9.47 -11.95
CA GLY A 515 -13.68 8.30 -12.79
C GLY A 515 -12.21 8.14 -13.20
N GLU A 516 -11.34 9.09 -12.84
CA GLU A 516 -9.90 8.99 -13.15
C GLU A 516 -9.21 7.91 -12.31
N ALA A 517 -8.28 7.18 -12.93
CA ALA A 517 -7.47 6.20 -12.23
C ALA A 517 -6.41 6.89 -11.36
N VAL A 518 -6.42 6.59 -10.06
CA VAL A 518 -5.51 7.15 -9.07
C VAL A 518 -4.74 6.07 -8.33
N ILE A 519 -3.56 6.43 -7.83
CA ILE A 519 -2.73 5.62 -6.96
C ILE A 519 -2.60 6.28 -5.58
N GLN A 520 -2.54 5.43 -4.56
CA GLN A 520 -2.30 5.76 -3.17
C GLN A 520 -1.08 4.98 -2.71
N LEU A 521 -0.12 5.66 -2.10
CA LEU A 521 1.10 5.09 -1.58
C LEU A 521 0.99 5.02 -0.06
N GLU A 522 0.90 3.81 0.46
CA GLU A 522 0.70 3.56 1.88
C GLU A 522 1.83 2.68 2.42
N THR A 523 1.96 2.61 3.74
CA THR A 523 2.88 1.68 4.41
C THR A 523 2.17 0.95 5.54
N ALA A 524 2.74 -0.19 5.96
CA ALA A 524 2.20 -1.02 7.02
C ALA A 524 3.00 -0.88 8.32
N VAL A 525 2.33 -0.76 9.48
CA VAL A 525 2.99 -0.61 10.78
C VAL A 525 3.77 -1.87 11.15
N GLY A 526 3.22 -3.05 10.84
CA GLY A 526 3.89 -4.33 11.09
C GLY A 526 5.15 -4.55 10.23
N ALA A 527 5.33 -3.81 9.13
CA ALA A 527 6.54 -3.87 8.33
C ALA A 527 7.78 -3.31 9.05
N ALA A 528 7.55 -2.49 10.09
CA ALA A 528 8.61 -1.87 10.87
C ALA A 528 9.38 -2.86 11.73
N ILE A 529 8.84 -4.06 11.98
CA ILE A 529 9.42 -5.08 12.88
C ILE A 529 10.91 -5.36 12.62
N LYS A 530 11.36 -5.29 11.36
CA LYS A 530 12.75 -5.53 10.95
C LYS A 530 13.76 -4.50 11.45
N HIS A 531 13.30 -3.33 11.91
CA HIS A 531 14.15 -2.23 12.39
C HIS A 531 14.33 -2.23 13.91
N PHE A 532 13.64 -3.13 14.61
CA PHE A 532 13.64 -3.20 16.07
C PHE A 532 14.53 -4.34 16.56
N ASN A 533 15.27 -4.09 17.65
CA ASN A 533 16.12 -5.12 18.25
C ASN A 533 15.28 -6.14 19.01
N ASN A 534 15.74 -7.40 18.95
CA ASN A 534 15.08 -8.54 19.60
C ASN A 534 13.57 -8.63 19.27
N ALA A 535 13.20 -8.21 18.06
CA ALA A 535 11.82 -8.21 17.61
C ALA A 535 11.38 -9.63 17.21
N HIS A 536 10.23 -10.05 17.70
CA HIS A 536 9.70 -11.39 17.44
C HIS A 536 8.18 -11.45 17.56
N GLY A 537 7.59 -12.56 17.09
CA GLY A 537 6.16 -12.80 17.14
C GLY A 537 5.72 -13.58 18.38
N ILE A 538 4.44 -13.48 18.72
CA ILE A 538 3.78 -14.34 19.71
C ILE A 538 2.56 -14.99 19.07
N ASN A 539 2.49 -16.33 19.05
CA ASN A 539 1.32 -17.04 18.53
C ASN A 539 0.20 -17.06 19.60
N VAL A 540 -0.75 -16.15 19.45
CA VAL A 540 -1.87 -15.95 20.37
C VAL A 540 -3.11 -16.75 19.95
N PRO A 541 -4.00 -17.11 20.90
CA PRO A 541 -5.28 -17.70 20.54
C PRO A 541 -6.14 -16.71 19.75
N ARG A 542 -7.01 -17.24 18.88
CA ARG A 542 -7.92 -16.45 18.04
C ARG A 542 -8.89 -15.57 18.83
N SER A 543 -9.11 -15.85 20.12
CA SER A 543 -9.89 -14.97 21.00
C SER A 543 -9.37 -13.53 21.03
N ARG A 544 -8.09 -13.30 20.74
CA ARG A 544 -7.48 -11.95 20.64
C ARG A 544 -7.61 -11.30 19.26
N PHE A 545 -8.15 -12.04 18.29
CA PHE A 545 -8.38 -11.60 16.92
C PHE A 545 -9.86 -11.75 16.54
N LEU A 546 -10.64 -10.76 16.95
CA LEU A 546 -12.07 -10.65 16.68
C LEU A 546 -12.37 -9.33 15.92
N PRO A 547 -11.89 -9.20 14.67
CA PRO A 547 -12.15 -8.03 13.84
C PRO A 547 -13.59 -8.04 13.30
N VAL A 548 -14.20 -6.87 13.22
CA VAL A 548 -15.56 -6.71 12.67
C VAL A 548 -15.46 -5.97 11.35
N LYS A 549 -15.46 -6.67 10.21
CA LYS A 549 -15.29 -6.06 8.88
C LYS A 549 -16.61 -5.98 8.10
N SER A 550 -17.59 -6.79 8.47
CA SER A 550 -18.87 -6.92 7.79
C SER A 550 -20.03 -7.08 8.77
N CYS A 551 -21.27 -6.97 8.28
CA CYS A 551 -22.45 -7.27 9.08
C CYS A 551 -22.56 -8.75 9.47
N SER A 552 -21.89 -9.67 8.77
CA SER A 552 -21.77 -11.07 9.21
C SER A 552 -21.01 -11.17 10.52
N ASP A 553 -19.90 -10.43 10.64
CA ASP A 553 -19.10 -10.38 11.86
C ASP A 553 -19.88 -9.69 12.99
N LEU A 554 -20.64 -8.63 12.65
CA LEU A 554 -21.53 -7.94 13.58
C LEU A 554 -22.61 -8.87 14.12
N LEU A 555 -23.17 -9.77 13.31
CA LEU A 555 -24.14 -10.76 13.76
C LEU A 555 -23.54 -11.73 14.80
N LEU A 556 -22.29 -12.15 14.60
CA LEU A 556 -21.61 -13.05 15.53
C LEU A 556 -21.45 -12.40 16.92
N ILE A 557 -20.91 -11.18 16.97
CA ILE A 557 -20.59 -10.49 18.24
C ILE A 557 -21.82 -9.95 18.98
N THR A 558 -22.91 -9.69 18.26
CA THR A 558 -24.20 -9.26 18.83
C THR A 558 -25.02 -10.42 19.38
N SER A 559 -24.74 -11.65 18.93
CA SER A 559 -25.47 -12.84 19.36
C SER A 559 -25.09 -13.31 20.77
N ASP A 560 -25.86 -14.28 21.26
CA ASP A 560 -25.65 -15.03 22.49
C ASP A 560 -24.38 -15.92 22.47
N LEU A 561 -23.69 -15.99 21.33
CA LEU A 561 -22.37 -16.62 21.22
C LEU A 561 -21.32 -15.93 22.08
N TYR A 562 -21.49 -14.65 22.34
CA TYR A 562 -20.61 -13.88 23.23
C TYR A 562 -21.38 -13.33 24.42
N GLN A 563 -20.69 -13.22 25.56
CA GLN A 563 -21.10 -12.49 26.73
C GLN A 563 -20.22 -11.25 26.88
N LEU A 564 -20.82 -10.17 27.37
CA LEU A 564 -20.13 -8.92 27.59
C LEU A 564 -19.78 -8.77 29.07
N GLU A 565 -18.50 -8.72 29.39
CA GLU A 565 -17.99 -8.55 30.75
C GLU A 565 -17.01 -7.37 30.77
N HIS A 566 -17.35 -6.30 31.50
CA HIS A 566 -16.49 -5.11 31.65
C HIS A 566 -15.97 -4.52 30.33
N GLY A 567 -16.78 -4.57 29.26
CA GLY A 567 -16.39 -4.09 27.92
C GLY A 567 -15.66 -5.13 27.07
N GLN A 568 -15.32 -6.31 27.60
CA GLN A 568 -14.72 -7.42 26.87
C GLN A 568 -15.79 -8.39 26.39
N LEU A 569 -15.66 -8.86 25.14
CA LEU A 569 -16.48 -9.95 24.62
C LEU A 569 -15.79 -11.29 24.90
N ARG A 570 -16.45 -12.14 25.69
CA ARG A 570 -16.01 -13.51 25.97
C ARG A 570 -16.94 -14.50 25.30
N MET A 571 -16.38 -15.54 24.69
CA MET A 571 -17.20 -16.60 24.13
C MET A 571 -18.01 -17.25 25.25
N ASN A 572 -19.30 -17.46 25.00
CA ASN A 572 -20.22 -17.99 25.99
C ASN A 572 -19.77 -19.39 26.43
N PRO A 573 -19.59 -19.65 27.74
CA PRO A 573 -19.18 -20.97 28.24
C PRO A 573 -20.14 -22.11 27.87
N SER A 574 -21.41 -21.81 27.58
CA SER A 574 -22.39 -22.79 27.12
C SER A 574 -22.16 -23.26 25.67
N ARG A 575 -21.24 -22.63 24.93
CA ARG A 575 -20.86 -23.06 23.58
C ARG A 575 -20.00 -24.33 23.68
N MET A 576 -20.47 -25.43 23.08
CA MET A 576 -19.77 -26.72 23.12
C MET A 576 -18.39 -26.71 22.42
N PHE A 577 -18.24 -25.91 21.36
CA PHE A 577 -17.01 -25.83 20.57
C PHE A 577 -16.45 -24.40 20.54
N GLN A 578 -15.17 -24.24 20.86
CA GLN A 578 -14.50 -22.93 20.86
C GLN A 578 -14.34 -22.29 19.46
N SER A 579 -14.74 -22.98 18.40
CA SER A 579 -14.75 -22.44 17.04
C SER A 579 -15.93 -21.49 16.83
N THR A 580 -15.64 -20.35 16.22
CA THR A 580 -16.67 -19.42 15.73
C THR A 580 -17.39 -20.01 14.52
N PRO A 581 -18.74 -19.95 14.47
CA PRO A 581 -19.47 -20.41 13.30
C PRO A 581 -19.21 -19.54 12.07
N VAL A 582 -19.38 -20.13 10.89
CA VAL A 582 -19.19 -19.42 9.61
C VAL A 582 -20.51 -18.76 9.22
N VAL A 583 -20.54 -17.43 9.20
CA VAL A 583 -21.71 -16.64 8.83
C VAL A 583 -21.46 -15.88 7.53
N LYS A 584 -22.34 -16.04 6.56
CA LYS A 584 -22.32 -15.35 5.26
C LYS A 584 -23.68 -14.72 4.98
N LEU A 585 -23.78 -13.42 5.19
CA LEU A 585 -24.95 -12.64 4.82
C LEU A 585 -24.75 -12.01 3.44
N GLY A 586 -25.77 -12.09 2.57
CA GLY A 586 -25.75 -11.53 1.23
C GLY A 586 -25.85 -10.00 1.20
N ASP A 587 -25.85 -9.43 -0.01
CA ASP A 587 -25.74 -7.98 -0.23
C ASP A 587 -26.85 -7.15 0.43
N HIS A 588 -28.04 -7.73 0.62
CA HIS A 588 -29.15 -7.10 1.33
C HIS A 588 -28.86 -6.76 2.81
N PHE A 589 -27.81 -7.36 3.39
CA PHE A 589 -27.36 -7.12 4.77
C PHE A 589 -26.09 -6.27 4.83
N LYS A 590 -25.52 -5.85 3.69
CA LYS A 590 -24.22 -5.16 3.64
C LYS A 590 -24.17 -3.86 4.43
N LYS A 591 -25.29 -3.12 4.47
CA LYS A 591 -25.41 -1.86 5.22
C LYS A 591 -25.99 -2.11 6.62
N VAL A 592 -25.46 -1.46 7.66
CA VAL A 592 -25.93 -1.62 9.05
C VAL A 592 -27.42 -1.33 9.19
N SER A 593 -27.92 -0.27 8.56
CA SER A 593 -29.35 0.08 8.59
C SER A 593 -30.24 -1.00 7.98
N ALA A 594 -29.79 -1.63 6.90
CA ALA A 594 -30.51 -2.74 6.27
C ALA A 594 -30.41 -4.02 7.12
N PHE A 595 -29.25 -4.29 7.70
CA PHE A 595 -29.03 -5.39 8.66
C PHE A 595 -29.99 -5.27 9.86
N GLN A 596 -30.01 -4.12 10.54
CA GLN A 596 -30.88 -3.87 11.69
C GLN A 596 -32.36 -3.98 11.34
N LYS A 597 -32.78 -3.46 10.18
CA LYS A 597 -34.18 -3.57 9.72
C LYS A 597 -34.62 -5.02 9.48
N ARG A 598 -33.69 -5.90 9.13
CA ARG A 598 -33.98 -7.30 8.78
C ARG A 598 -33.99 -8.24 9.97
N PHE A 599 -33.42 -7.86 11.10
CA PHE A 599 -33.46 -8.65 12.33
C PHE A 599 -34.34 -7.93 13.36
N LYS A 600 -35.57 -8.42 13.60
CA LYS A 600 -36.41 -7.86 14.67
C LYS A 600 -35.76 -8.03 16.05
N THR A 601 -35.10 -9.17 16.27
CA THR A 601 -34.14 -9.42 17.34
C THR A 601 -33.01 -10.27 16.79
N ILE A 602 -31.82 -10.18 17.39
CA ILE A 602 -30.70 -11.05 17.00
C ILE A 602 -31.06 -12.52 17.32
N PRO A 603 -30.88 -13.46 16.37
CA PRO A 603 -31.16 -14.87 16.61
C PRO A 603 -30.17 -15.50 17.58
N SER A 604 -30.62 -16.57 18.25
CA SER A 604 -29.75 -17.46 19.03
C SER A 604 -28.86 -18.26 18.09
N LEU A 605 -27.54 -18.14 18.25
CA LEU A 605 -26.50 -18.80 17.43
C LEU A 605 -25.63 -19.77 18.23
N LEU A 606 -25.95 -20.01 19.51
CA LEU A 606 -25.13 -20.82 20.42
C LEU A 606 -24.78 -22.22 19.89
N GLU A 607 -25.65 -22.84 19.09
CA GLU A 607 -25.46 -24.17 18.49
C GLU A 607 -25.29 -24.12 16.96
N LEU A 608 -25.02 -22.94 16.39
CA LEU A 608 -24.79 -22.77 14.96
C LEU A 608 -23.39 -23.29 14.56
N ASP A 609 -23.26 -23.89 13.38
CA ASP A 609 -21.98 -24.18 12.73
C ASP A 609 -21.78 -23.34 11.47
N HIS A 610 -22.83 -23.22 10.66
CA HIS A 610 -22.78 -22.52 9.38
C HIS A 610 -24.11 -21.82 9.08
N LEU A 611 -24.05 -20.55 8.73
CA LEU A 611 -25.19 -19.76 8.26
C LEU A 611 -24.85 -19.12 6.92
N THR A 612 -25.64 -19.41 5.89
CA THR A 612 -25.62 -18.65 4.63
C THR A 612 -27.01 -18.07 4.37
N VAL A 613 -27.08 -16.77 4.13
CA VAL A 613 -28.33 -16.05 3.82
C VAL A 613 -28.14 -15.28 2.53
N ALA A 614 -28.94 -15.58 1.50
CA ALA A 614 -28.92 -14.90 0.22
C ALA A 614 -30.31 -14.39 -0.17
N GLY A 615 -30.36 -13.21 -0.82
CA GLY A 615 -31.61 -12.56 -1.23
C GLY A 615 -32.32 -11.75 -0.14
N ASP A 616 -33.58 -11.39 -0.40
CA ASP A 616 -34.41 -10.55 0.47
C ASP A 616 -34.99 -11.36 1.64
N VAL A 617 -34.22 -11.52 2.70
CA VAL A 617 -34.60 -12.30 3.89
C VAL A 617 -34.79 -11.40 5.12
N SER A 618 -35.82 -11.66 5.92
CA SER A 618 -36.13 -10.97 7.18
C SER A 618 -36.32 -12.01 8.30
N PHE A 619 -35.87 -11.69 9.51
CA PHE A 619 -35.92 -12.55 10.68
C PHE A 619 -36.87 -11.97 11.73
N GLY A 620 -37.82 -12.80 12.18
CA GLY A 620 -38.71 -12.50 13.30
C GLY A 620 -38.00 -12.42 14.64
N ARG A 621 -38.80 -12.30 15.71
CA ARG A 621 -38.31 -12.28 17.10
C ARG A 621 -37.97 -13.69 17.56
N ALA A 622 -37.00 -13.83 18.47
CA ALA A 622 -36.66 -15.10 19.13
C ALA A 622 -36.38 -16.28 18.18
N VAL A 623 -35.77 -16.01 17.02
CA VAL A 623 -35.35 -17.05 16.08
C VAL A 623 -34.13 -17.81 16.62
N THR A 624 -34.10 -19.12 16.46
CA THR A 624 -32.99 -19.99 16.87
C THR A 624 -32.40 -20.72 15.67
N LEU A 625 -31.08 -20.66 15.49
CA LEU A 625 -30.37 -21.30 14.37
C LEU A 625 -29.35 -22.31 14.91
N ARG A 626 -29.42 -23.56 14.44
CA ARG A 626 -28.58 -24.68 14.90
C ARG A 626 -27.97 -25.45 13.73
N GLY A 627 -26.74 -25.95 13.90
CA GLY A 627 -26.01 -26.71 12.88
C GLY A 627 -25.79 -25.91 11.60
N THR A 628 -26.12 -26.49 10.44
CA THR A 628 -25.99 -25.83 9.13
C THR A 628 -27.33 -25.28 8.63
N VAL A 629 -27.45 -23.96 8.53
CA VAL A 629 -28.65 -23.28 8.01
C VAL A 629 -28.32 -22.50 6.75
N ILE A 630 -29.06 -22.76 5.68
CA ILE A 630 -28.92 -22.04 4.41
C ILE A 630 -30.29 -21.48 4.03
N ILE A 631 -30.39 -20.15 3.84
CA ILE A 631 -31.63 -19.48 3.47
C ILE A 631 -31.40 -18.73 2.16
N VAL A 632 -32.17 -19.05 1.12
CA VAL A 632 -32.01 -18.45 -0.20
C VAL A 632 -33.37 -17.97 -0.71
N ALA A 633 -33.54 -16.66 -0.76
CA ALA A 633 -34.61 -16.01 -1.52
C ALA A 633 -34.08 -15.69 -2.92
N ASN A 634 -34.71 -16.24 -3.97
CA ASN A 634 -34.31 -15.94 -5.35
C ASN A 634 -34.73 -14.51 -5.75
N ASP A 635 -34.23 -14.04 -6.89
CA ASP A 635 -34.56 -12.70 -7.40
C ASP A 635 -36.07 -12.46 -7.49
N GLY A 636 -36.53 -11.34 -6.93
CA GLY A 636 -37.94 -10.99 -6.83
C GLY A 636 -38.72 -11.73 -5.74
N GLN A 637 -38.11 -12.70 -5.04
CA GLN A 637 -38.70 -13.39 -3.91
C GLN A 637 -38.26 -12.77 -2.58
N ARG A 638 -39.10 -12.92 -1.56
CA ARG A 638 -38.83 -12.45 -0.20
C ARG A 638 -39.19 -13.56 0.78
N ILE A 639 -38.35 -13.76 1.79
CA ILE A 639 -38.60 -14.71 2.89
C ILE A 639 -38.65 -13.93 4.19
N GLU A 640 -39.75 -14.04 4.91
CA GLU A 640 -39.90 -13.53 6.27
C GLU A 640 -40.03 -14.72 7.23
N LEU A 641 -39.01 -14.96 8.06
CA LEU A 641 -39.09 -15.99 9.08
C LEU A 641 -40.00 -15.53 10.22
N PRO A 642 -41.03 -16.32 10.60
CA PRO A 642 -41.91 -16.00 11.71
C PRO A 642 -41.17 -15.89 13.06
N ASP A 643 -41.81 -15.22 14.01
CA ASP A 643 -41.34 -15.16 15.39
C ASP A 643 -41.28 -16.58 16.01
N GLY A 644 -40.24 -16.87 16.81
CA GLY A 644 -40.01 -18.16 17.46
C GLY A 644 -39.51 -19.28 16.53
N THR A 645 -39.23 -18.99 15.26
CA THR A 645 -38.75 -20.00 14.30
C THR A 645 -37.45 -20.65 14.76
N THR A 646 -37.41 -21.97 14.76
CA THR A 646 -36.17 -22.74 15.00
C THR A 646 -35.78 -23.48 13.72
N LEU A 647 -34.57 -23.22 13.22
CA LEU A 647 -34.01 -23.90 12.06
C LEU A 647 -32.77 -24.69 12.48
N GLU A 648 -32.78 -25.99 12.23
CA GLU A 648 -31.66 -26.89 12.51
C GLU A 648 -31.37 -27.77 11.30
N ASN A 649 -30.15 -27.66 10.76
CA ASN A 649 -29.72 -28.47 9.61
C ASN A 649 -30.69 -28.40 8.41
N LYS A 650 -31.15 -27.18 8.08
CA LYS A 650 -32.15 -26.92 7.04
C LYS A 650 -31.63 -26.00 5.93
N LEU A 651 -32.07 -26.30 4.71
CA LEU A 651 -32.09 -25.37 3.59
C LEU A 651 -33.52 -24.84 3.43
N VAL A 652 -33.68 -23.52 3.49
CA VAL A 652 -34.96 -22.82 3.29
C VAL A 652 -34.85 -22.00 2.01
N SER A 653 -35.76 -22.21 1.06
CA SER A 653 -35.84 -21.42 -0.16
C SER A 653 -37.29 -21.18 -0.58
N GLY A 654 -37.53 -20.10 -1.33
CA GLY A 654 -38.84 -19.75 -1.87
C GLY A 654 -39.30 -18.34 -1.54
N HIS A 655 -40.62 -18.14 -1.49
CA HIS A 655 -41.27 -16.87 -1.24
C HIS A 655 -42.28 -17.01 -0.10
N LEU A 656 -42.06 -16.27 1.00
CA LEU A 656 -42.94 -16.22 2.16
C LEU A 656 -42.98 -14.78 2.68
N LYS A 657 -44.17 -14.17 2.65
CA LYS A 657 -44.42 -12.83 3.18
C LYS A 657 -45.49 -12.93 4.26
N LEU A 658 -45.20 -12.40 5.44
CA LEU A 658 -46.15 -12.34 6.54
C LEU A 658 -46.95 -11.03 6.42
N THR A 659 -48.25 -11.10 6.70
CA THR A 659 -49.12 -9.93 6.80
C THR A 659 -49.56 -9.78 8.24
N ASP A 660 -49.42 -8.58 8.80
CA ASP A 660 -49.99 -8.27 10.11
C ASP A 660 -51.53 -8.35 10.00
N HIS A 661 -52.15 -9.16 10.86
CA HIS A 661 -53.60 -9.39 10.91
C HIS A 661 -54.29 -8.53 11.97
#